data_AF-A0A8H4WV15-F1
#
_entry.id   AF-A0A8H4WV15-F1
#
_cell.length_a   1.000
_cell.length_b   1.000
_cell.length_c   1.000
_cell.angle_alpha   90.00
_cell.angle_beta   90.00
_cell.angle_gamma   90.00
#
_symmetry.space_group_name_H-M   'P 1'
#
loop_
_entity.id
_entity.type
_entity.pdbx_description
1 polymer ?
#
loop_
_entity_poly.entity_id
_entity_poly.type
_entity_poly.pdbx_seq_one_letter_code
_entity_poly.pdbx_strand_id
1 'polypeptide(L)'
;MSPSEPILNGNGASKMATNGSTNGAKSHGLHVVIIGAGIGGLTAAIFLRKQGHRITLLEQSRFANEVGAAMHLAPNANGLLRRIGIFAENIGANAFERITEFGVNKEVLRDVDITESNKQWQHPWHLVHRVRLHQELKRVATSPTGPGTPAELKTSCRVVDVDTSTATVFLEDGGQIQGDLVIGADGVHSRSREKVVGKDVKAYSSGKNAFRFLVPRQAALDDPETAQFAQTNGQLIIWYGADRRVVMYPEHRGYVAISAEDPANLANRDLKDWSTDANMPILLKVYRDFDPALLKLLRKAKPDSLKVWELLDMEVLATWTNNKLGLLGDAAHPFLPHQGQGAGVAIEDAAALAVVFPQGTTAEQVTERLALYQDFRYERAHKIQEYSRQAGKDIKDRDFDMMEYSNYNMGHDEWDHSTNRFRIWDWAQKPHLYWRMPISFGPFPGPRQTFTGKARNATESTFTTASIKFKTSRTLLQNLFPSTSFRFKSPGTVAYASFSQTTLNKMEWLGGSGYRHIGLYIHGVQYVQKDGIVRDGTFLPILFESLTDPIVSGREELGMPKLYCSVDIWKRTNSYRIQTGWQGVQFGSFTLEGLKETDPGASKGTIGGEDDEGIFAYKYIPKVGDRGQADVQHATFVPHKEESKVVPSKVSKVFTAQRASFEFDPHDWEALPTLHHVISRLAQIPVYEILGGKVVEGVGVPDVSSARRID
;
A
#
# COMPACT_ATOMS: atom_id res chain seq x y z
N MET A 1 6.22 -22.87 42.15
CA MET A 1 5.15 -21.94 41.72
C MET A 1 5.72 -21.12 40.58
N SER A 2 5.22 -21.39 39.37
CA SER A 2 5.64 -20.73 38.12
C SER A 2 5.00 -19.36 37.97
N PRO A 3 5.67 -18.41 37.32
CA PRO A 3 5.02 -17.43 36.48
C PRO A 3 5.21 -17.83 35.02
N SER A 4 4.08 -18.13 34.38
CA SER A 4 3.91 -18.48 32.97
C SER A 4 4.23 -17.31 32.03
N GLU A 5 4.87 -17.64 30.90
CA GLU A 5 5.18 -16.79 29.75
C GLU A 5 3.96 -16.08 29.14
N PRO A 6 4.11 -14.86 28.59
CA PRO A 6 3.11 -14.29 27.70
C PRO A 6 3.34 -14.78 26.26
N ILE A 7 2.43 -15.62 25.77
CA ILE A 7 2.30 -15.99 24.36
C ILE A 7 1.75 -14.77 23.60
N LEU A 8 2.62 -14.04 22.90
CA LEU A 8 2.24 -13.02 21.93
C LEU A 8 1.99 -13.68 20.56
N ASN A 9 0.77 -14.18 20.37
CA ASN A 9 0.25 -14.55 19.06
C ASN A 9 -0.06 -13.27 18.24
N GLY A 10 0.97 -12.70 17.62
CA GLY A 10 0.86 -11.60 16.67
C GLY A 10 0.48 -12.07 15.27
N ASN A 11 -0.71 -12.63 15.09
CA ASN A 11 -1.29 -12.89 13.77
C ASN A 11 -1.80 -11.57 13.16
N GLY A 12 -0.87 -10.72 12.72
CA GLY A 12 -1.12 -9.48 11.99
C GLY A 12 -1.00 -9.66 10.48
N ALA A 13 -1.54 -10.73 9.91
CA ALA A 13 -1.79 -10.77 8.48
C ALA A 13 -2.86 -9.73 8.19
N SER A 14 -2.49 -8.62 7.56
CA SER A 14 -3.46 -7.67 7.02
C SER A 14 -4.32 -8.41 5.99
N LYS A 15 -5.47 -8.89 6.43
CA LYS A 15 -6.57 -9.23 5.55
C LYS A 15 -7.00 -7.92 4.89
N MET A 16 -6.44 -7.60 3.74
CA MET A 16 -7.22 -6.85 2.75
C MET A 16 -8.42 -7.72 2.43
N ALA A 17 -9.51 -7.51 3.16
CA ALA A 17 -10.78 -8.16 2.90
C ALA A 17 -11.34 -7.60 1.59
N THR A 18 -11.08 -8.29 0.50
CA THR A 18 -11.76 -8.11 -0.78
C THR A 18 -13.15 -8.76 -0.72
N ASN A 19 -14.02 -8.28 0.18
CA ASN A 19 -15.45 -8.61 0.13
C ASN A 19 -16.19 -7.56 -0.67
N GLY A 20 -16.00 -7.60 -1.99
CA GLY A 20 -16.87 -6.97 -2.98
C GLY A 20 -17.57 -8.06 -3.79
N SER A 21 -18.75 -8.49 -3.34
CA SER A 21 -19.64 -9.34 -4.12
C SER A 21 -20.08 -8.57 -5.38
N THR A 22 -19.55 -8.95 -6.53
CA THR A 22 -20.16 -8.70 -7.84
C THR A 22 -20.15 -10.02 -8.61
N ASN A 23 -21.34 -10.57 -8.85
CA ASN A 23 -21.52 -11.73 -9.72
C ASN A 23 -21.06 -11.38 -11.15
N GLY A 24 -20.28 -12.26 -11.79
CA GLY A 24 -20.35 -12.38 -13.25
C GLY A 24 -19.10 -12.66 -14.09
N ALA A 25 -17.92 -12.95 -13.53
CA ALA A 25 -16.85 -13.70 -14.21
C ALA A 25 -15.79 -14.08 -13.17
N LYS A 26 -15.50 -15.37 -12.99
CA LYS A 26 -14.32 -15.77 -12.20
C LYS A 26 -13.10 -15.28 -12.98
N SER A 27 -12.54 -14.11 -12.66
CA SER A 27 -11.28 -13.68 -13.28
C SER A 27 -10.23 -14.71 -12.91
N HIS A 28 -9.79 -15.52 -13.88
CA HIS A 28 -8.72 -16.49 -13.67
C HIS A 28 -7.42 -15.69 -13.52
N GLY A 29 -6.61 -15.99 -12.51
CA GLY A 29 -5.31 -15.33 -12.38
C GLY A 29 -4.42 -15.62 -13.60
N LEU A 30 -3.54 -14.67 -13.93
CA LEU A 30 -2.54 -14.82 -15.00
C LEU A 30 -1.79 -16.17 -14.93
N HIS A 31 -1.45 -16.72 -16.09
CA HIS A 31 -0.43 -17.76 -16.21
C HIS A 31 0.95 -17.12 -16.29
N VAL A 32 1.74 -17.29 -15.23
CA VAL A 32 3.10 -16.79 -15.16
C VAL A 32 4.09 -17.92 -15.43
N VAL A 33 4.97 -17.72 -16.41
CA VAL A 33 6.09 -18.62 -16.71
C VAL A 33 7.37 -18.02 -16.13
N ILE A 34 8.01 -18.73 -15.21
CA ILE A 34 9.25 -18.29 -14.58
C ILE A 34 10.40 -19.15 -15.10
N ILE A 35 11.43 -18.52 -15.65
CA ILE A 35 12.61 -19.18 -16.21
C ILE A 35 13.72 -19.15 -15.16
N GLY A 36 14.05 -20.28 -14.57
CA GLY A 36 15.07 -20.44 -13.53
C GLY A 36 14.45 -20.70 -12.15
N ALA A 37 14.79 -21.84 -11.54
CA ALA A 37 14.33 -22.22 -10.20
C ALA A 37 15.38 -21.93 -9.13
N GLY A 38 16.07 -20.79 -9.23
CA GLY A 38 16.95 -20.26 -8.18
C GLY A 38 16.17 -19.67 -7.01
N ILE A 39 16.88 -19.03 -6.06
CA ILE A 39 16.26 -18.38 -4.90
C ILE A 39 15.20 -17.36 -5.33
N GLY A 40 15.54 -16.45 -6.26
CA GLY A 40 14.62 -15.45 -6.78
C GLY A 40 13.39 -16.05 -7.47
N GLY A 41 13.58 -16.96 -8.42
CA GLY A 41 12.49 -17.58 -9.18
C GLY A 41 11.53 -18.40 -8.32
N LEU A 42 12.06 -19.18 -7.36
CA LEU A 42 11.23 -19.92 -6.39
C LEU A 42 10.47 -18.98 -5.45
N THR A 43 11.11 -17.91 -5.00
CA THR A 43 10.47 -16.90 -4.14
C THR A 43 9.35 -16.18 -4.90
N ALA A 44 9.59 -15.80 -6.16
CA ALA A 44 8.59 -15.21 -7.05
C ALA A 44 7.40 -16.16 -7.29
N ALA A 45 7.66 -17.46 -7.48
CA ALA A 45 6.61 -18.46 -7.61
C ALA A 45 5.70 -18.50 -6.37
N ILE A 46 6.25 -18.44 -5.16
CA ILE A 46 5.48 -18.44 -3.91
C ILE A 46 4.64 -17.17 -3.76
N PHE A 47 5.25 -16.01 -4.02
CA PHE A 47 4.58 -14.73 -3.91
C PHE A 47 3.46 -14.57 -4.95
N LEU A 48 3.71 -14.91 -6.21
CA LEU A 48 2.72 -14.76 -7.29
C LEU A 48 1.59 -15.78 -7.20
N ARG A 49 1.86 -17.04 -6.80
CA ARG A 49 0.75 -17.99 -6.55
C ARG A 49 -0.15 -17.53 -5.41
N LYS A 50 0.41 -16.87 -4.39
CA LYS A 50 -0.34 -16.26 -3.28
C LYS A 50 -1.29 -15.15 -3.74
N GLN A 51 -0.98 -14.49 -4.86
CA GLN A 51 -1.87 -13.52 -5.53
C GLN A 51 -2.91 -14.19 -6.45
N GLY A 52 -3.01 -15.52 -6.45
CA GLY A 52 -4.00 -16.27 -7.23
C GLY A 52 -3.58 -16.58 -8.66
N HIS A 53 -2.32 -16.36 -9.02
CA HIS A 53 -1.78 -16.69 -10.34
C HIS A 53 -1.43 -18.18 -10.48
N ARG A 54 -1.50 -18.69 -11.72
CA ARG A 54 -1.01 -20.03 -12.07
C ARG A 54 0.45 -19.94 -12.46
N ILE A 55 1.32 -20.74 -11.85
CA ILE A 55 2.77 -20.64 -12.05
C ILE A 55 3.31 -21.90 -12.73
N THR A 56 4.08 -21.72 -13.82
CA THR A 56 4.95 -22.75 -14.39
C THR A 56 6.40 -22.31 -14.22
N LEU A 57 7.21 -23.11 -13.53
CA LEU A 57 8.61 -22.83 -13.22
C LEU A 57 9.51 -23.78 -14.02
N LEU A 58 10.40 -23.24 -14.83
CA LEU A 58 11.27 -23.99 -15.74
C LEU A 58 12.71 -23.98 -15.23
N GLU A 59 13.33 -25.14 -15.12
CA GLU A 59 14.70 -25.28 -14.65
C GLU A 59 15.50 -26.26 -15.52
N GLN A 60 16.66 -25.82 -15.99
CA GLN A 60 17.52 -26.64 -16.86
C GLN A 60 18.19 -27.81 -16.13
N SER A 61 18.48 -27.69 -14.84
CA SER A 61 19.16 -28.73 -14.07
C SER A 61 18.18 -29.77 -13.50
N ARG A 62 18.73 -30.92 -13.09
CA ARG A 62 18.02 -31.93 -12.28
C ARG A 62 18.18 -31.71 -10.77
N PHE A 63 18.85 -30.63 -10.36
CA PHE A 63 19.29 -30.39 -8.98
C PHE A 63 20.22 -31.48 -8.39
N ALA A 64 20.88 -32.29 -9.23
CA ALA A 64 21.65 -33.45 -8.78
C ALA A 64 22.95 -33.09 -8.02
N ASN A 65 23.50 -31.89 -8.21
CA ASN A 65 24.86 -31.52 -7.76
C ASN A 65 24.94 -30.12 -7.10
N GLU A 66 23.92 -29.70 -6.33
CA GLU A 66 24.01 -28.43 -5.62
C GLU A 66 25.04 -28.48 -4.48
N VAL A 67 26.23 -27.91 -4.72
CA VAL A 67 27.18 -27.56 -3.66
C VAL A 67 26.90 -26.10 -3.28
N GLY A 68 26.24 -25.88 -2.15
CA GLY A 68 25.90 -24.53 -1.69
C GLY A 68 26.92 -23.98 -0.70
N ALA A 69 27.21 -22.68 -0.82
CA ALA A 69 27.86 -21.92 0.23
C ALA A 69 26.80 -21.42 1.24
N ALA A 70 27.26 -20.94 2.39
CA ALA A 70 26.43 -20.17 3.30
C ALA A 70 26.07 -18.81 2.70
N MET A 71 24.94 -18.25 3.12
CA MET A 71 24.44 -16.95 2.69
C MET A 71 23.98 -16.13 3.88
N HIS A 72 24.07 -14.81 3.74
CA HIS A 72 23.39 -13.90 4.63
C HIS A 72 21.90 -13.89 4.30
N LEU A 73 21.08 -14.00 5.33
CA LEU A 73 19.67 -13.66 5.29
C LEU A 73 19.47 -12.48 6.25
N ALA A 74 19.79 -11.30 5.73
CA ALA A 74 19.66 -10.03 6.45
C ALA A 74 18.18 -9.70 6.74
N PRO A 75 17.90 -8.77 7.68
CA PRO A 75 16.54 -8.49 8.14
C PRO A 75 15.53 -8.15 7.03
N ASN A 76 15.93 -7.36 6.02
CA ASN A 76 15.12 -7.01 4.86
C ASN A 76 14.63 -8.24 4.09
N ALA A 77 15.52 -9.21 3.83
CA ALA A 77 15.17 -10.44 3.13
C ALA A 77 14.48 -11.47 4.04
N ASN A 78 14.90 -11.57 5.31
CA ASN A 78 14.30 -12.51 6.27
C ASN A 78 12.84 -12.14 6.58
N GLY A 79 12.52 -10.85 6.65
CA GLY A 79 11.14 -10.38 6.82
C GLY A 79 10.21 -10.87 5.72
N LEU A 80 10.66 -10.78 4.47
CA LEU A 80 9.92 -11.26 3.31
C LEU A 80 9.76 -12.78 3.29
N LEU A 81 10.77 -13.55 3.70
CA LEU A 81 10.64 -15.00 3.84
C LEU A 81 9.65 -15.37 4.95
N ARG A 82 9.70 -14.71 6.09
CA ARG A 82 8.74 -14.90 7.19
C ARG A 82 7.32 -14.56 6.76
N ARG A 83 7.14 -13.51 5.95
CA ARG A 83 5.85 -13.14 5.34
C ARG A 83 5.26 -14.26 4.48
N ILE A 84 6.11 -15.04 3.82
CA ILE A 84 5.67 -16.23 3.06
C ILE A 84 5.61 -17.52 3.87
N GLY A 85 5.85 -17.45 5.19
CA GLY A 85 5.77 -18.58 6.11
C GLY A 85 7.05 -19.43 6.17
N ILE A 86 8.17 -18.90 5.66
CA ILE A 86 9.48 -19.54 5.73
C ILE A 86 10.27 -18.92 6.88
N PHE A 87 10.63 -19.76 7.84
CA PHE A 87 11.38 -19.38 9.03
C PHE A 87 12.75 -20.03 8.97
N ALA A 88 13.80 -19.23 8.79
CA ALA A 88 15.14 -19.74 8.51
C ALA A 88 15.71 -20.59 9.67
N GLU A 89 15.31 -20.31 10.91
CA GLU A 89 15.63 -21.12 12.09
C GLU A 89 15.14 -22.57 11.96
N ASN A 90 13.99 -22.80 11.31
CA ASN A 90 13.42 -24.14 11.15
C ASN A 90 14.17 -25.01 10.13
N ILE A 91 15.05 -24.39 9.34
CA ILE A 91 15.92 -25.09 8.39
C ILE A 91 17.39 -25.06 8.84
N GLY A 92 17.62 -24.76 10.12
CA GLY A 92 18.93 -24.78 10.76
C GLY A 92 19.82 -23.61 10.34
N ALA A 93 19.24 -22.43 10.11
CA ALA A 93 20.02 -21.20 10.06
C ALA A 93 20.41 -20.75 11.47
N ASN A 94 21.59 -20.16 11.60
CA ASN A 94 22.09 -19.63 12.86
C ASN A 94 21.83 -18.12 12.95
N ALA A 95 21.53 -17.62 14.14
CA ALA A 95 21.55 -16.19 14.40
C ALA A 95 22.95 -15.64 14.16
N PHE A 96 23.05 -14.48 13.51
CA PHE A 96 24.33 -13.80 13.34
C PHE A 96 24.63 -13.01 14.61
N GLU A 97 25.57 -13.49 15.42
CA GLU A 97 25.77 -13.02 16.80
C GLU A 97 27.10 -12.27 16.96
N ARG A 98 28.13 -12.66 16.19
CA ARG A 98 29.47 -12.11 16.35
C ARG A 98 30.19 -12.02 15.02
N ILE A 99 30.96 -10.97 14.82
CA ILE A 99 31.89 -10.83 13.69
C ILE A 99 33.31 -10.67 14.21
N THR A 100 34.23 -11.47 13.68
CA THR A 100 35.66 -11.38 14.01
C THR A 100 36.45 -11.27 12.71
N GLU A 101 37.27 -10.25 12.61
CA GLU A 101 38.14 -9.99 11.47
C GLU A 101 39.60 -10.12 11.91
N PHE A 102 40.36 -10.95 11.21
CA PHE A 102 41.79 -11.16 11.40
C PHE A 102 42.56 -10.59 10.21
N GLY A 103 43.79 -10.15 10.44
CA GLY A 103 44.75 -9.93 9.36
C GLY A 103 45.61 -11.17 9.10
N VAL A 104 46.63 -11.05 8.26
CA VAL A 104 47.39 -12.19 7.73
C VAL A 104 48.15 -12.97 8.81
N ASN A 105 48.58 -12.31 9.89
CA ASN A 105 49.35 -12.89 10.98
C ASN A 105 48.49 -13.15 12.23
N LYS A 106 47.17 -13.32 12.05
CA LYS A 106 46.18 -13.55 13.13
C LYS A 106 46.02 -12.36 14.09
N GLU A 107 46.45 -11.17 13.69
CA GLU A 107 46.11 -9.93 14.38
C GLU A 107 44.59 -9.73 14.36
N VAL A 108 43.98 -9.47 15.52
CA VAL A 108 42.55 -9.16 15.59
C VAL A 108 42.35 -7.72 15.11
N LEU A 109 41.79 -7.56 13.92
CA LEU A 109 41.43 -6.26 13.35
C LEU A 109 40.10 -5.75 13.92
N ARG A 110 39.16 -6.68 14.14
CA ARG A 110 37.84 -6.39 14.69
C ARG A 110 37.29 -7.62 15.41
N ASP A 111 36.63 -7.42 16.54
CA ASP A 111 35.88 -8.49 17.22
C ASP A 111 34.69 -7.88 17.94
N VAL A 112 33.49 -8.10 17.41
CA VAL A 112 32.27 -7.41 17.87
C VAL A 112 31.15 -8.42 18.05
N ASP A 113 30.60 -8.44 19.25
CA ASP A 113 29.30 -9.05 19.55
C ASP A 113 28.19 -8.09 19.09
N ILE A 114 27.32 -8.55 18.19
CA ILE A 114 26.27 -7.77 17.56
C ILE A 114 24.88 -8.18 18.04
N THR A 115 24.77 -9.05 19.04
CA THR A 115 23.48 -9.55 19.56
C THR A 115 22.54 -8.42 20.00
N GLU A 116 23.04 -7.46 20.78
CA GLU A 116 22.26 -6.30 21.22
C GLU A 116 21.93 -5.35 20.06
N SER A 117 22.90 -5.03 19.21
CA SER A 117 22.67 -4.16 18.03
C SER A 117 21.64 -4.75 17.08
N ASN A 118 21.57 -6.09 16.95
CA ASN A 118 20.61 -6.76 16.09
C ASN A 118 19.16 -6.63 16.58
N LYS A 119 18.91 -6.27 17.85
CA LYS A 119 17.55 -6.04 18.37
C LYS A 119 16.86 -4.82 17.76
N GLN A 120 17.60 -3.93 17.11
CA GLN A 120 17.00 -2.78 16.41
C GLN A 120 16.20 -3.21 15.17
N TRP A 121 16.50 -4.38 14.61
CA TRP A 121 15.85 -4.89 13.41
C TRP A 121 14.58 -5.66 13.76
N GLN A 122 13.53 -5.47 12.98
CA GLN A 122 12.26 -6.19 13.16
C GLN A 122 12.39 -7.71 13.01
N HIS A 123 13.35 -8.16 12.18
CA HIS A 123 13.57 -9.56 11.87
C HIS A 123 15.03 -9.94 12.13
N PRO A 124 15.29 -11.17 12.64
CA PRO A 124 16.63 -11.55 13.01
C PRO A 124 17.51 -11.70 11.77
N TRP A 125 18.78 -11.32 11.90
CA TRP A 125 19.77 -11.59 10.86
C TRP A 125 20.28 -13.01 11.01
N HIS A 126 20.03 -13.86 10.00
CA HIS A 126 20.47 -15.26 10.01
C HIS A 126 21.57 -15.53 8.98
N LEU A 127 22.40 -16.53 9.29
CA LEU A 127 23.34 -17.16 8.37
C LEU A 127 22.78 -18.54 8.01
N VAL A 128 22.49 -18.77 6.72
CA VAL A 128 21.76 -19.96 6.26
C VAL A 128 22.51 -20.69 5.16
N HIS A 129 22.43 -22.03 5.16
CA HIS A 129 22.97 -22.83 4.07
C HIS A 129 22.09 -22.71 2.82
N ARG A 130 22.66 -22.25 1.69
CA ARG A 130 21.90 -21.99 0.45
C ARG A 130 21.00 -23.15 0.02
N VAL A 131 21.53 -24.38 0.05
CA VAL A 131 20.78 -25.58 -0.37
C VAL A 131 19.55 -25.80 0.52
N ARG A 132 19.65 -25.56 1.82
CA ARG A 132 18.51 -25.76 2.73
C ARG A 132 17.42 -24.72 2.47
N LEU A 133 17.82 -23.46 2.27
CA LEU A 133 16.87 -22.42 1.89
C LEU A 133 16.22 -22.71 0.54
N HIS A 134 17.01 -23.13 -0.45
CA HIS A 134 16.50 -23.52 -1.77
C HIS A 134 15.51 -24.68 -1.70
N GLN A 135 15.84 -25.75 -0.97
CA GLN A 135 14.96 -26.89 -0.75
C GLN A 135 13.65 -26.49 -0.10
N GLU A 136 13.70 -25.61 0.90
CA GLU A 136 12.51 -25.14 1.58
C GLU A 136 11.65 -24.25 0.68
N LEU A 137 12.26 -23.33 -0.08
CA LEU A 137 11.57 -22.54 -1.09
C LEU A 137 10.90 -23.46 -2.14
N LYS A 138 11.61 -24.47 -2.63
CA LYS A 138 11.07 -25.47 -3.56
C LYS A 138 9.89 -26.22 -2.97
N ARG A 139 10.02 -26.69 -1.73
CA ARG A 139 8.96 -27.39 -1.00
C ARG A 139 7.72 -26.51 -0.88
N VAL A 140 7.87 -25.25 -0.46
CA VAL A 140 6.76 -24.31 -0.29
C VAL A 140 6.13 -23.93 -1.64
N ALA A 141 6.94 -23.63 -2.66
CA ALA A 141 6.47 -23.26 -4.00
C ALA A 141 5.61 -24.35 -4.65
N THR A 142 5.96 -25.62 -4.44
CA THR A 142 5.29 -26.80 -5.03
C THR A 142 4.28 -27.47 -4.10
N SER A 143 4.15 -27.02 -2.85
CA SER A 143 3.27 -27.66 -1.88
C SER A 143 1.78 -27.49 -2.24
N PRO A 144 0.97 -28.56 -2.12
CA PRO A 144 -0.50 -28.48 -2.22
C PRO A 144 -1.16 -27.82 -1.01
N THR A 145 -0.48 -27.75 0.14
CA THR A 145 -1.06 -27.29 1.42
C THR A 145 -0.87 -25.79 1.70
N GLY A 146 -0.63 -24.97 0.67
CA GLY A 146 -0.43 -23.52 0.77
C GLY A 146 -1.48 -22.70 0.00
N PRO A 147 -1.54 -21.38 0.23
CA PRO A 147 -2.41 -20.49 -0.52
C PRO A 147 -2.07 -20.47 -2.02
N GLY A 148 -3.11 -20.46 -2.86
CA GLY A 148 -2.99 -20.49 -4.31
C GLY A 148 -2.67 -21.86 -4.90
N THR A 149 -2.67 -21.98 -6.22
CA THR A 149 -2.38 -23.23 -6.94
C THR A 149 -0.89 -23.59 -6.85
N PRO A 150 -0.50 -24.86 -6.58
CA PRO A 150 0.90 -25.29 -6.61
C PRO A 150 1.63 -24.90 -7.89
N ALA A 151 2.86 -24.40 -7.75
CA ALA A 151 3.69 -24.12 -8.91
C ALA A 151 4.06 -25.43 -9.61
N GLU A 152 3.88 -25.48 -10.93
CA GLU A 152 4.30 -26.59 -11.76
C GLU A 152 5.80 -26.46 -12.06
N LEU A 153 6.64 -27.20 -11.35
CA LEU A 153 8.09 -27.20 -11.55
C LEU A 153 8.51 -28.25 -12.59
N LYS A 154 9.05 -27.80 -13.73
CA LYS A 154 9.64 -28.64 -14.78
C LYS A 154 11.16 -28.55 -14.74
N THR A 155 11.81 -29.65 -14.42
CA THR A 155 13.28 -29.78 -14.40
C THR A 155 13.80 -30.40 -15.69
N SER A 156 15.12 -30.36 -15.93
CA SER A 156 15.72 -30.73 -17.23
C SER A 156 15.10 -29.98 -18.42
N CYS A 157 14.58 -28.79 -18.16
CA CYS A 157 13.81 -28.00 -19.10
C CYS A 157 14.62 -26.75 -19.44
N ARG A 158 15.49 -26.86 -20.46
CA ARG A 158 16.30 -25.73 -20.91
C ARG A 158 15.48 -24.84 -21.83
N VAL A 159 15.38 -23.57 -21.46
CA VAL A 159 14.82 -22.52 -22.32
C VAL A 159 15.86 -22.05 -23.31
N VAL A 160 15.47 -21.95 -24.58
CA VAL A 160 16.33 -21.50 -25.67
C VAL A 160 15.94 -20.16 -26.28
N ASP A 161 14.67 -19.76 -26.18
CA ASP A 161 14.24 -18.45 -26.65
C ASP A 161 12.97 -17.99 -25.92
N VAL A 162 12.66 -16.70 -26.00
CA VAL A 162 11.44 -16.07 -25.49
C VAL A 162 10.91 -15.06 -26.51
N ASP A 163 9.66 -15.23 -26.93
CA ASP A 163 8.90 -14.17 -27.60
C ASP A 163 8.24 -13.31 -26.53
N THR A 164 8.76 -12.08 -26.38
CA THR A 164 8.31 -11.14 -25.34
C THR A 164 6.92 -10.58 -25.61
N SER A 165 6.45 -10.57 -26.86
CA SER A 165 5.16 -10.00 -27.26
C SER A 165 3.99 -10.93 -26.91
N THR A 166 4.18 -12.24 -27.15
CA THR A 166 3.17 -13.27 -26.91
C THR A 166 3.32 -13.97 -25.56
N ALA A 167 4.38 -13.66 -24.81
CA ALA A 167 4.78 -14.37 -23.58
C ALA A 167 5.00 -15.87 -23.81
N THR A 168 5.65 -16.22 -24.92
CA THR A 168 5.93 -17.61 -25.31
C THR A 168 7.38 -17.96 -25.07
N VAL A 169 7.61 -19.07 -24.35
CA VAL A 169 8.93 -19.61 -24.05
C VAL A 169 9.18 -20.84 -24.92
N PHE A 170 10.33 -20.89 -25.59
CA PHE A 170 10.76 -21.99 -26.45
C PHE A 170 11.81 -22.86 -25.73
N LEU A 171 11.64 -24.18 -25.82
CA LEU A 171 12.47 -25.17 -25.14
C LEU A 171 13.45 -25.86 -26.09
N GLU A 172 14.55 -26.38 -25.55
CA GLU A 172 15.59 -27.08 -26.33
C GLU A 172 15.06 -28.34 -27.03
N ASP A 173 14.02 -28.97 -26.50
CA ASP A 173 13.36 -30.14 -27.09
C ASP A 173 12.32 -29.79 -28.19
N GLY A 174 12.21 -28.50 -28.54
CA GLY A 174 11.23 -27.99 -29.51
C GLY A 174 9.86 -27.66 -28.91
N GLY A 175 9.65 -27.94 -27.62
CA GLY A 175 8.43 -27.58 -26.90
C GLY A 175 8.24 -26.07 -26.76
N GLN A 176 6.99 -25.65 -26.57
CA GLN A 176 6.61 -24.26 -26.36
C GLN A 176 5.64 -24.13 -25.18
N ILE A 177 5.83 -23.10 -24.37
CA ILE A 177 4.94 -22.78 -23.25
C ILE A 177 4.56 -21.31 -23.37
N GLN A 178 3.29 -21.06 -23.66
CA GLN A 178 2.73 -19.71 -23.67
C GLN A 178 2.07 -19.41 -22.32
N GLY A 179 2.35 -18.23 -21.77
CA GLY A 179 1.65 -17.67 -20.63
C GLY A 179 1.12 -16.26 -20.92
N ASP A 180 0.82 -15.52 -19.86
CA ASP A 180 0.45 -14.10 -19.92
C ASP A 180 1.62 -13.19 -19.55
N LEU A 181 2.57 -13.71 -18.76
CA LEU A 181 3.74 -13.04 -18.23
C LEU A 181 4.91 -14.02 -18.16
N VAL A 182 6.09 -13.59 -18.61
CA VAL A 182 7.35 -14.31 -18.44
C VAL A 182 8.26 -13.56 -17.48
N ILE A 183 8.86 -14.29 -16.53
CA ILE A 183 9.85 -13.76 -15.60
C ILE A 183 11.18 -14.49 -15.81
N GLY A 184 12.19 -13.75 -16.27
CA GLY A 184 13.57 -14.22 -16.40
C GLY A 184 14.30 -14.18 -15.05
N ALA A 185 14.49 -15.34 -14.45
CA ALA A 185 15.23 -15.57 -13.21
C ALA A 185 16.39 -16.56 -13.42
N ASP A 186 16.97 -16.55 -14.63
CA ASP A 186 17.94 -17.51 -15.18
C ASP A 186 19.41 -17.17 -14.87
N GLY A 187 19.64 -16.24 -13.94
CA GLY A 187 20.93 -15.96 -13.33
C GLY A 187 21.90 -15.16 -14.19
N VAL A 188 23.17 -15.12 -13.79
CA VAL A 188 24.20 -14.28 -14.43
C VAL A 188 24.41 -14.60 -15.93
N HIS A 189 24.18 -15.85 -16.34
CA HIS A 189 24.25 -16.30 -17.74
C HIS A 189 22.89 -16.25 -18.45
N SER A 190 22.01 -15.32 -18.04
CA SER A 190 20.65 -15.17 -18.54
C SER A 190 20.57 -15.09 -20.07
N ARG A 191 19.69 -15.90 -20.65
CA ARG A 191 19.25 -15.76 -22.05
C ARG A 191 18.06 -14.81 -22.16
N SER A 192 17.26 -14.72 -21.10
CA SER A 192 16.13 -13.80 -21.01
C SER A 192 16.58 -12.34 -21.12
N ARG A 193 17.77 -12.02 -20.60
CA ARG A 193 18.36 -10.68 -20.63
C ARG A 193 18.56 -10.15 -22.06
N GLU A 194 19.03 -10.99 -22.98
CA GLU A 194 19.19 -10.60 -24.39
C GLU A 194 17.86 -10.16 -25.00
N LYS A 195 16.76 -10.84 -24.65
CA LYS A 195 15.42 -10.57 -25.17
C LYS A 195 14.81 -9.28 -24.58
N VAL A 196 15.30 -8.84 -23.42
CA VAL A 196 14.91 -7.53 -22.86
C VAL A 196 15.68 -6.39 -23.51
N VAL A 197 17.01 -6.50 -23.63
CA VAL A 197 17.86 -5.39 -24.08
C VAL A 197 17.98 -5.33 -25.62
N GLY A 198 17.68 -6.41 -26.33
CA GLY A 198 17.80 -6.51 -27.78
C GLY A 198 19.25 -6.71 -28.28
N LYS A 199 20.19 -6.98 -27.36
CA LYS A 199 21.58 -7.31 -27.66
C LYS A 199 22.15 -8.24 -26.59
N ASP A 200 23.20 -8.97 -26.94
CA ASP A 200 23.92 -9.84 -26.01
C ASP A 200 24.72 -8.98 -25.02
N VAL A 201 24.19 -8.83 -23.81
CA VAL A 201 24.88 -8.19 -22.68
C VAL A 201 25.51 -9.29 -21.83
N LYS A 202 26.83 -9.42 -21.94
CA LYS A 202 27.61 -10.40 -21.18
C LYS A 202 28.13 -9.79 -19.88
N ALA A 203 28.09 -10.60 -18.84
CA ALA A 203 28.85 -10.31 -17.63
C ALA A 203 30.36 -10.41 -17.94
N TYR A 204 31.15 -9.57 -17.31
CA TYR A 204 32.60 -9.53 -17.45
C TYR A 204 33.29 -9.95 -16.14
N SER A 205 34.52 -10.42 -16.24
CA SER A 205 35.32 -10.78 -15.07
C SER A 205 35.58 -9.56 -14.20
N SER A 206 35.40 -9.69 -12.89
CA SER A 206 35.81 -8.65 -11.95
C SER A 206 37.32 -8.68 -11.65
N GLY A 207 38.10 -9.55 -12.33
CA GLY A 207 39.51 -9.82 -12.04
C GLY A 207 39.75 -10.54 -10.71
N LYS A 208 38.71 -11.17 -10.14
CA LYS A 208 38.77 -11.90 -8.87
C LYS A 208 38.10 -13.26 -8.99
N ASN A 209 38.65 -14.23 -8.27
CA ASN A 209 38.13 -15.59 -8.20
C ASN A 209 37.74 -15.93 -6.75
N ALA A 210 36.78 -16.83 -6.60
CA ALA A 210 36.34 -17.33 -5.30
C ALA A 210 36.43 -18.86 -5.24
N PHE A 211 37.32 -19.36 -4.38
CA PHE A 211 37.30 -20.73 -3.90
C PHE A 211 36.12 -20.90 -2.94
N ARG A 212 35.27 -21.89 -3.21
CA ARG A 212 34.16 -22.29 -2.35
C ARG A 212 34.32 -23.75 -1.98
N PHE A 213 34.27 -24.05 -0.69
CA PHE A 213 34.45 -25.41 -0.18
C PHE A 213 33.82 -25.55 1.20
N LEU A 214 33.70 -26.81 1.64
CA LEU A 214 33.20 -27.16 2.95
C LEU A 214 34.29 -27.79 3.81
N VAL A 215 34.39 -27.39 5.07
CA VAL A 215 35.21 -28.10 6.08
C VAL A 215 34.27 -28.69 7.14
N PRO A 216 34.40 -29.95 7.57
CA PRO A 216 33.52 -30.49 8.62
C PRO A 216 33.70 -29.76 9.96
N ARG A 217 32.59 -29.40 10.65
CA ARG A 217 32.66 -28.71 11.96
C ARG A 217 33.54 -29.44 12.98
N GLN A 218 33.33 -30.74 13.09
CA GLN A 218 34.08 -31.59 14.00
C GLN A 218 35.58 -31.60 13.66
N ALA A 219 35.94 -31.66 12.38
CA ALA A 219 37.35 -31.72 11.96
C ALA A 219 38.21 -30.51 12.37
N ALA A 220 37.62 -29.32 12.57
CA ALA A 220 38.38 -28.22 13.20
C ALA A 220 38.28 -28.18 14.71
N LEU A 221 37.18 -28.65 15.31
CA LEU A 221 37.06 -28.75 16.77
C LEU A 221 38.02 -29.79 17.36
N ASP A 222 38.26 -30.89 16.63
CA ASP A 222 39.18 -31.96 17.03
C ASP A 222 40.66 -31.53 17.06
N ASP A 223 40.97 -30.34 16.55
CA ASP A 223 42.33 -29.83 16.42
C ASP A 223 42.47 -28.53 17.24
N PRO A 224 43.26 -28.55 18.33
CA PRO A 224 43.37 -27.42 19.26
C PRO A 224 43.74 -26.09 18.58
N GLU A 225 44.53 -26.12 17.51
CA GLU A 225 44.95 -24.92 16.80
C GLU A 225 43.81 -24.28 16.00
N THR A 226 42.87 -25.09 15.50
CA THR A 226 41.75 -24.63 14.66
C THR A 226 40.41 -24.58 15.39
N ALA A 227 40.32 -25.16 16.59
CA ALA A 227 39.08 -25.27 17.37
C ALA A 227 38.46 -23.91 17.66
N GLN A 228 39.30 -22.91 17.97
CA GLN A 228 38.90 -21.53 18.25
C GLN A 228 38.06 -20.88 17.13
N PHE A 229 38.22 -21.34 15.87
CA PHE A 229 37.48 -20.81 14.71
C PHE A 229 36.13 -21.50 14.48
N ALA A 230 35.75 -22.46 15.33
CA ALA A 230 34.54 -23.28 15.16
C ALA A 230 33.69 -23.43 16.43
N GLN A 231 34.10 -22.80 17.54
CA GLN A 231 33.43 -22.88 18.84
C GLN A 231 32.04 -22.24 18.83
N THR A 232 31.91 -21.06 18.23
CA THR A 232 30.69 -20.24 18.27
C THR A 232 29.81 -20.47 17.03
N ASN A 233 28.53 -20.79 17.23
CA ASN A 233 27.57 -21.09 16.15
C ASN A 233 27.03 -19.84 15.41
N GLY A 234 27.11 -18.65 16.01
CA GLY A 234 26.66 -17.40 15.37
C GLY A 234 27.80 -16.50 14.85
N GLN A 235 29.03 -17.01 14.80
CA GLN A 235 30.21 -16.22 14.49
C GLN A 235 30.60 -16.26 13.01
N LEU A 236 30.67 -15.08 12.38
CA LEU A 236 31.30 -14.90 11.08
C LEU A 236 32.77 -14.54 11.29
N ILE A 237 33.69 -15.28 10.68
CA ILE A 237 35.13 -15.01 10.75
C ILE A 237 35.62 -14.57 9.38
N ILE A 238 36.33 -13.45 9.31
CA ILE A 238 36.94 -12.95 8.07
C ILE A 238 38.43 -12.81 8.27
N TRP A 239 39.23 -13.31 7.33
CA TRP A 239 40.66 -13.07 7.28
C TRP A 239 40.98 -12.15 6.12
N TYR A 240 41.73 -11.09 6.35
CA TYR A 240 42.11 -10.10 5.36
C TYR A 240 43.60 -10.14 5.06
N GLY A 241 43.93 -10.24 3.78
CA GLY A 241 45.18 -9.77 3.20
C GLY A 241 44.94 -8.50 2.39
N ALA A 242 46.00 -7.96 1.80
CA ALA A 242 45.90 -6.73 1.00
C ALA A 242 44.99 -6.88 -0.23
N ASP A 243 45.03 -8.05 -0.88
CA ASP A 243 44.44 -8.38 -2.19
C ASP A 243 43.51 -9.61 -2.16
N ARG A 244 43.36 -10.25 -1.00
CA ARG A 244 42.62 -11.51 -0.82
C ARG A 244 42.02 -11.62 0.56
N ARG A 245 40.95 -12.40 0.70
CA ARG A 245 40.27 -12.64 1.97
C ARG A 245 39.66 -14.03 2.07
N VAL A 246 39.48 -14.52 3.30
CA VAL A 246 38.74 -15.77 3.59
C VAL A 246 37.57 -15.44 4.48
N VAL A 247 36.34 -15.69 4.01
CA VAL A 247 35.11 -15.53 4.78
C VAL A 247 34.64 -16.91 5.24
N MET A 248 34.41 -17.06 6.53
CA MET A 248 34.02 -18.30 7.19
C MET A 248 32.66 -18.13 7.85
N TYR A 249 31.71 -18.98 7.47
CA TYR A 249 30.37 -19.02 8.03
C TYR A 249 30.22 -20.17 9.04
N PRO A 250 29.35 -20.01 10.06
CA PRO A 250 29.19 -21.02 11.08
C PRO A 250 28.26 -22.17 10.65
N GLU A 251 28.60 -23.38 11.13
CA GLU A 251 27.96 -24.71 10.99
C GLU A 251 27.72 -25.28 9.56
N HIS A 252 28.18 -26.52 9.34
CA HIS A 252 28.31 -27.27 8.05
C HIS A 252 29.00 -26.57 6.86
N ARG A 253 29.45 -25.34 7.11
CA ARG A 253 30.65 -24.64 6.62
C ARG A 253 30.76 -24.37 5.13
N GLY A 254 30.10 -23.33 4.61
CA GLY A 254 30.62 -22.64 3.43
C GLY A 254 31.85 -21.81 3.82
N TYR A 255 33.02 -22.11 3.27
CA TYR A 255 34.13 -21.16 3.21
C TYR A 255 34.12 -20.51 1.84
N VAL A 256 34.29 -19.19 1.83
CA VAL A 256 34.49 -18.44 0.61
C VAL A 256 35.83 -17.74 0.71
N ALA A 257 36.82 -18.27 0.02
CA ALA A 257 38.16 -17.70 -0.11
C ALA A 257 38.21 -16.93 -1.43
N ILE A 258 38.25 -15.60 -1.35
CA ILE A 258 38.30 -14.70 -2.50
C ILE A 258 39.73 -14.19 -2.67
N SER A 259 40.27 -14.27 -3.88
CA SER A 259 41.58 -13.73 -4.23
C SER A 259 41.56 -12.99 -5.56
N ALA A 260 42.53 -12.10 -5.76
CA ALA A 260 42.88 -11.62 -7.08
C ALA A 260 43.18 -12.78 -8.04
N GLU A 261 42.97 -12.55 -9.33
CA GLU A 261 43.34 -13.45 -10.40
C GLU A 261 44.87 -13.62 -10.47
N ASP A 262 45.36 -14.87 -10.55
CA ASP A 262 46.77 -15.17 -10.80
C ASP A 262 46.99 -15.23 -12.33
N PRO A 263 47.75 -14.30 -12.94
CA PRO A 263 48.00 -14.29 -14.38
C PRO A 263 48.64 -15.59 -14.89
N ALA A 264 49.36 -16.33 -14.06
CA ALA A 264 50.00 -17.58 -14.44
C ALA A 264 49.01 -18.73 -14.72
N ASN A 265 47.74 -18.61 -14.27
CA ASN A 265 46.70 -19.63 -14.49
C ASN A 265 45.80 -19.36 -15.71
N LEU A 266 45.90 -18.19 -16.34
CA LEU A 266 45.13 -17.85 -17.55
C LEU A 266 45.62 -18.59 -18.80
N ALA A 267 46.90 -18.99 -18.83
CA ALA A 267 47.55 -19.36 -20.09
C ALA A 267 47.14 -20.72 -20.68
N ASN A 268 46.36 -21.59 -20.00
CA ASN A 268 46.22 -22.97 -20.49
C ASN A 268 45.03 -23.84 -20.02
N ARG A 269 43.86 -23.34 -19.57
CA ARG A 269 42.76 -24.25 -19.17
C ARG A 269 41.35 -23.78 -19.52
N ASP A 270 40.61 -24.67 -20.20
CA ASP A 270 39.16 -24.59 -20.36
C ASP A 270 38.45 -24.79 -19.02
N LEU A 271 37.37 -24.04 -18.78
CA LEU A 271 36.51 -24.09 -17.57
C LEU A 271 35.89 -25.49 -17.28
N LYS A 272 36.06 -26.46 -18.18
CA LYS A 272 35.57 -27.84 -18.04
C LYS A 272 36.56 -28.78 -17.31
N ASP A 273 37.81 -28.37 -17.11
CA ASP A 273 38.88 -29.22 -16.55
C ASP A 273 39.25 -28.91 -15.08
N TRP A 274 38.26 -28.54 -14.27
CA TRP A 274 38.43 -28.34 -12.83
C TRP A 274 38.27 -29.66 -12.07
N SER A 275 39.25 -30.56 -12.17
CA SER A 275 39.32 -31.72 -11.28
C SER A 275 39.57 -31.25 -9.83
N THR A 276 38.78 -31.74 -8.88
CA THR A 276 38.86 -31.39 -7.44
C THR A 276 40.25 -31.56 -6.82
N ASP A 277 41.04 -32.50 -7.34
CA ASP A 277 42.38 -32.81 -6.82
C ASP A 277 43.44 -31.73 -7.12
N ALA A 278 43.23 -30.91 -8.16
CA ALA A 278 44.19 -29.86 -8.55
C ALA A 278 43.99 -28.53 -7.78
N ASN A 279 42.83 -28.33 -7.15
CA ASN A 279 42.44 -27.02 -6.58
C ASN A 279 43.03 -26.75 -5.18
N MET A 280 43.22 -27.80 -4.37
CA MET A 280 43.73 -27.65 -3.01
C MET A 280 45.18 -27.11 -2.99
N PRO A 281 46.13 -27.62 -3.81
CA PRO A 281 47.46 -27.02 -3.90
C PRO A 281 47.44 -25.55 -4.31
N ILE A 282 46.54 -25.16 -5.22
CA ILE A 282 46.39 -23.77 -5.67
C ILE A 282 45.88 -22.90 -4.52
N LEU A 283 44.83 -23.34 -3.82
CA LEU A 283 44.30 -22.64 -2.64
C LEU A 283 45.42 -22.40 -1.60
N LEU A 284 46.17 -23.42 -1.24
CA LEU A 284 47.26 -23.29 -0.26
C LEU A 284 48.41 -22.40 -0.75
N LYS A 285 48.69 -22.40 -2.06
CA LYS A 285 49.68 -21.49 -2.67
C LYS A 285 49.20 -20.04 -2.59
N VAL A 286 47.93 -19.77 -2.89
CA VAL A 286 47.32 -18.43 -2.84
C VAL A 286 47.31 -17.89 -1.41
N TYR A 287 47.04 -18.72 -0.40
CA TYR A 287 46.96 -18.28 0.99
C TYR A 287 48.24 -18.53 1.81
N ARG A 288 49.36 -18.88 1.18
CA ARG A 288 50.60 -19.34 1.84
C ARG A 288 51.17 -18.37 2.89
N ASP A 289 50.88 -17.06 2.74
CA ASP A 289 51.39 -15.99 3.60
C ASP A 289 50.47 -15.72 4.81
N PHE A 290 49.36 -16.46 4.94
CA PHE A 290 48.47 -16.38 6.11
C PHE A 290 48.94 -17.29 7.24
N ASP A 291 48.47 -16.97 8.44
CA ASP A 291 48.75 -17.70 9.68
C ASP A 291 48.62 -19.24 9.51
N PRO A 292 49.58 -20.02 10.06
CA PRO A 292 49.57 -21.48 9.95
C PRO A 292 48.27 -22.15 10.39
N ALA A 293 47.55 -21.59 11.38
CA ALA A 293 46.29 -22.15 11.84
C ALA A 293 45.19 -22.01 10.78
N LEU A 294 45.17 -20.91 10.01
CA LEU A 294 44.28 -20.77 8.86
C LEU A 294 44.61 -21.82 7.79
N LEU A 295 45.89 -21.97 7.43
CA LEU A 295 46.31 -22.96 6.44
C LEU A 295 45.97 -24.39 6.86
N LYS A 296 46.13 -24.73 8.15
CA LYS A 296 45.73 -26.02 8.73
C LYS A 296 44.22 -26.24 8.60
N LEU A 297 43.42 -25.18 8.79
CA LEU A 297 41.97 -25.23 8.60
C LEU A 297 41.59 -25.44 7.13
N LEU A 298 42.23 -24.73 6.19
CA LEU A 298 41.98 -24.87 4.75
C LEU A 298 42.24 -26.30 4.26
N ARG A 299 43.31 -26.95 4.75
CA ARG A 299 43.64 -28.35 4.41
C ARG A 299 42.57 -29.37 4.80
N LYS A 300 41.70 -29.03 5.76
CA LYS A 300 40.62 -29.92 6.21
C LYS A 300 39.40 -29.88 5.28
N ALA A 301 39.42 -29.05 4.23
CA ALA A 301 38.30 -28.97 3.29
C ALA A 301 38.05 -30.32 2.60
N LYS A 302 36.78 -30.67 2.42
CA LYS A 302 36.42 -31.88 1.70
C LYS A 302 36.81 -31.72 0.22
N PRO A 303 37.64 -32.61 -0.36
CA PRO A 303 38.12 -32.46 -1.73
C PRO A 303 37.00 -32.31 -2.77
N ASP A 304 35.94 -33.12 -2.65
CA ASP A 304 34.75 -33.12 -3.51
C ASP A 304 33.93 -31.81 -3.46
N SER A 305 34.15 -30.99 -2.44
CA SER A 305 33.45 -29.70 -2.27
C SER A 305 34.19 -28.51 -2.85
N LEU A 306 35.50 -28.63 -3.14
CA LEU A 306 36.36 -27.50 -3.53
C LEU A 306 36.19 -27.11 -5.00
N LYS A 307 35.45 -26.01 -5.21
CA LYS A 307 35.18 -25.42 -6.52
C LYS A 307 35.71 -23.99 -6.57
N VAL A 308 36.07 -23.54 -7.75
CA VAL A 308 36.46 -22.14 -7.99
C VAL A 308 35.49 -21.52 -8.97
N TRP A 309 35.13 -20.29 -8.67
CA TRP A 309 34.18 -19.51 -9.44
C TRP A 309 34.82 -18.18 -9.78
N GLU A 310 34.78 -17.83 -11.06
CA GLU A 310 35.05 -16.48 -11.48
C GLU A 310 33.96 -15.55 -10.94
N LEU A 311 34.37 -14.40 -10.40
CA LEU A 311 33.43 -13.39 -9.95
C LEU A 311 33.09 -12.49 -11.13
N LEU A 312 31.83 -12.57 -11.55
CA LEU A 312 31.32 -11.84 -12.70
C LEU A 312 30.57 -10.60 -12.23
N ASP A 313 30.84 -9.47 -12.89
CA ASP A 313 30.10 -8.22 -12.75
C ASP A 313 29.45 -7.87 -14.10
N MET A 314 28.55 -6.91 -14.11
CA MET A 314 27.85 -6.48 -15.31
C MET A 314 27.49 -5.01 -15.22
N GLU A 315 27.56 -4.33 -16.36
CA GLU A 315 27.06 -2.96 -16.47
C GLU A 315 25.56 -2.90 -16.13
N VAL A 316 25.13 -1.73 -15.65
CA VAL A 316 23.73 -1.44 -15.36
C VAL A 316 22.90 -1.55 -16.64
N LEU A 317 21.88 -2.41 -16.63
CA LEU A 317 20.98 -2.57 -17.78
C LEU A 317 20.10 -1.34 -17.93
N ALA A 318 19.90 -0.85 -19.16
CA ALA A 318 19.02 0.28 -19.41
C ALA A 318 17.55 0.03 -19.02
N THR A 319 17.11 -1.23 -19.05
CA THR A 319 15.77 -1.66 -18.63
C THR A 319 15.80 -3.14 -18.23
N TRP A 320 14.86 -3.54 -17.38
CA TRP A 320 14.62 -4.92 -16.95
C TRP A 320 13.40 -5.54 -17.60
N THR A 321 12.68 -4.80 -18.45
CA THR A 321 11.38 -5.22 -18.96
C THR A 321 11.27 -4.99 -20.45
N ASN A 322 10.58 -5.88 -21.15
CA ASN A 322 10.23 -5.75 -22.55
C ASN A 322 8.90 -6.47 -22.79
N ASN A 323 7.86 -5.74 -23.19
CA ASN A 323 6.50 -6.25 -23.39
C ASN A 323 5.98 -7.07 -22.18
N LYS A 324 5.91 -8.40 -22.30
CA LYS A 324 5.44 -9.32 -21.27
C LYS A 324 6.57 -10.10 -20.59
N LEU A 325 7.83 -9.69 -20.78
CA LEU A 325 9.01 -10.26 -20.13
C LEU A 325 9.59 -9.26 -19.12
N GLY A 326 9.81 -9.70 -17.88
CA GLY A 326 10.58 -8.97 -16.86
C GLY A 326 11.73 -9.81 -16.31
N LEU A 327 12.85 -9.19 -15.92
CA LEU A 327 14.00 -9.85 -15.29
C LEU A 327 14.00 -9.65 -13.77
N LEU A 328 14.53 -10.62 -13.02
CA LEU A 328 14.79 -10.48 -11.58
C LEU A 328 16.11 -11.13 -11.15
N GLY A 329 16.66 -10.70 -10.02
CA GLY A 329 17.89 -11.26 -9.46
C GLY A 329 19.08 -11.08 -10.40
N ASP A 330 20.01 -12.04 -10.42
CA ASP A 330 21.25 -11.95 -11.20
C ASP A 330 21.04 -11.88 -12.73
N ALA A 331 19.83 -12.16 -13.23
CA ALA A 331 19.50 -11.93 -14.63
C ALA A 331 19.43 -10.41 -14.94
N ALA A 332 18.97 -9.61 -13.98
CA ALA A 332 18.84 -8.15 -14.08
C ALA A 332 20.04 -7.40 -13.50
N HIS A 333 20.50 -7.81 -12.31
CA HIS A 333 21.53 -7.12 -11.52
C HIS A 333 22.40 -8.14 -10.78
N PRO A 334 23.42 -8.75 -11.43
CA PRO A 334 24.30 -9.72 -10.78
C PRO A 334 25.16 -9.05 -9.71
N PHE A 335 25.26 -9.69 -8.55
CA PHE A 335 26.03 -9.18 -7.42
C PHE A 335 27.38 -9.89 -7.29
N LEU A 336 28.43 -9.09 -7.10
CA LEU A 336 29.64 -9.60 -6.47
C LEU A 336 29.32 -10.09 -5.05
N PRO A 337 29.91 -11.20 -4.58
CA PRO A 337 29.53 -11.84 -3.32
C PRO A 337 30.06 -11.11 -2.07
N HIS A 338 30.39 -9.82 -2.18
CA HIS A 338 31.11 -9.11 -1.14
C HIS A 338 30.26 -8.70 0.05
N GLN A 339 28.96 -8.52 -0.16
CA GLN A 339 27.99 -8.10 0.87
C GLN A 339 26.95 -9.18 1.22
N GLY A 340 26.95 -10.32 0.52
CA GLY A 340 25.99 -11.39 0.75
C GLY A 340 24.53 -11.06 0.40
N GLN A 341 24.27 -10.00 -0.38
CA GLN A 341 22.93 -9.47 -0.63
C GLN A 341 22.25 -9.90 -1.94
N GLY A 342 22.96 -10.50 -2.90
CA GLY A 342 22.34 -10.85 -4.20
C GLY A 342 21.05 -11.66 -4.07
N ALA A 343 21.03 -12.66 -3.17
CA ALA A 343 19.83 -13.42 -2.85
C ALA A 343 18.75 -12.59 -2.15
N GLY A 344 19.14 -11.68 -1.26
CA GLY A 344 18.22 -10.78 -0.56
C GLY A 344 17.51 -9.82 -1.51
N VAL A 345 18.25 -9.19 -2.42
CA VAL A 345 17.68 -8.33 -3.47
C VAL A 345 16.77 -9.11 -4.41
N ALA A 346 17.11 -10.34 -4.78
CA ALA A 346 16.23 -11.20 -5.57
C ALA A 346 14.92 -11.59 -4.85
N ILE A 347 14.95 -11.70 -3.51
CA ILE A 347 13.75 -11.92 -2.67
C ILE A 347 12.89 -10.64 -2.63
N GLU A 348 13.53 -9.47 -2.51
CA GLU A 348 12.85 -8.17 -2.63
C GLU A 348 12.14 -8.04 -4.00
N ASP A 349 12.81 -8.39 -5.09
CA ASP A 349 12.23 -8.35 -6.44
C ASP A 349 10.97 -9.21 -6.55
N ALA A 350 11.04 -10.43 -6.03
CA ALA A 350 9.91 -11.35 -6.00
C ALA A 350 8.71 -10.79 -5.21
N ALA A 351 8.97 -10.09 -4.10
CA ALA A 351 7.93 -9.44 -3.31
C ALA A 351 7.30 -8.27 -4.08
N ALA A 352 8.10 -7.41 -4.71
CA ALA A 352 7.62 -6.28 -5.51
C ALA A 352 6.77 -6.73 -6.71
N LEU A 353 7.18 -7.79 -7.42
CA LEU A 353 6.37 -8.42 -8.46
C LEU A 353 4.99 -8.82 -7.93
N ALA A 354 4.93 -9.45 -6.76
CA ALA A 354 3.66 -9.82 -6.13
C ALA A 354 2.76 -8.61 -5.84
N VAL A 355 3.34 -7.47 -5.50
CA VAL A 355 2.57 -6.26 -5.20
C VAL A 355 1.98 -5.65 -6.46
N VAL A 356 2.75 -5.58 -7.55
CA VAL A 356 2.27 -4.98 -8.80
C VAL A 356 1.38 -5.91 -9.63
N PHE A 357 1.38 -7.21 -9.31
CA PHE A 357 0.47 -8.23 -9.86
C PHE A 357 -0.46 -8.77 -8.77
N PRO A 358 -1.44 -7.98 -8.27
CA PRO A 358 -2.46 -8.51 -7.37
C PRO A 358 -3.47 -9.38 -8.13
N GLN A 359 -4.27 -10.14 -7.38
CA GLN A 359 -5.40 -10.87 -7.94
C GLN A 359 -6.33 -9.94 -8.74
N GLY A 360 -6.75 -10.37 -9.92
CA GLY A 360 -7.61 -9.58 -10.82
C GLY A 360 -6.85 -8.75 -11.86
N THR A 361 -5.50 -8.78 -11.85
CA THR A 361 -4.69 -8.20 -12.93
C THR A 361 -4.99 -8.90 -14.26
N THR A 362 -5.24 -8.12 -15.32
CA THR A 362 -5.53 -8.64 -16.66
C THR A 362 -4.27 -8.73 -17.53
N ALA A 363 -4.30 -9.52 -18.60
CA ALA A 363 -3.16 -9.73 -19.49
C ALA A 363 -2.73 -8.44 -20.22
N GLU A 364 -3.65 -7.50 -20.42
CA GLU A 364 -3.40 -6.19 -21.05
C GLU A 364 -2.63 -5.25 -20.12
N GLN A 365 -2.75 -5.44 -18.81
CA GLN A 365 -2.07 -4.61 -17.81
C GLN A 365 -0.61 -5.02 -17.60
N VAL A 366 -0.18 -6.19 -18.09
CA VAL A 366 1.12 -6.81 -17.78
C VAL A 366 2.29 -5.87 -18.04
N THR A 367 2.32 -5.20 -19.19
CA THR A 367 3.41 -4.28 -19.55
C THR A 367 3.49 -3.07 -18.61
N GLU A 368 2.34 -2.49 -18.25
CA GLU A 368 2.29 -1.39 -17.29
C GLU A 368 2.73 -1.87 -15.89
N ARG A 369 2.31 -3.07 -15.46
CA ARG A 369 2.71 -3.64 -14.17
C ARG A 369 4.20 -3.92 -14.09
N LEU A 370 4.80 -4.41 -15.17
CA LEU A 370 6.25 -4.61 -15.25
C LEU A 370 7.01 -3.28 -15.17
N ALA A 371 6.50 -2.21 -15.80
CA ALA A 371 7.09 -0.89 -15.68
C ALA A 371 7.08 -0.38 -14.22
N LEU A 372 5.99 -0.63 -13.47
CA LEU A 372 5.93 -0.31 -12.03
C LEU A 372 6.92 -1.13 -11.21
N TYR A 373 7.04 -2.43 -11.48
CA TYR A 373 8.05 -3.27 -10.81
C TYR A 373 9.46 -2.71 -11.01
N GLN A 374 9.80 -2.33 -12.25
CA GLN A 374 11.08 -1.68 -12.52
C GLN A 374 11.22 -0.35 -11.77
N ASP A 375 10.22 0.54 -11.82
CA ASP A 375 10.24 1.83 -11.12
C ASP A 375 10.48 1.69 -9.61
N PHE A 376 9.95 0.64 -8.98
CA PHE A 376 10.07 0.43 -7.53
C PHE A 376 11.45 -0.14 -7.15
N ARG A 377 12.05 -0.94 -8.03
CA ARG A 377 13.21 -1.78 -7.71
C ARG A 377 14.52 -1.31 -8.32
N TYR A 378 14.46 -0.64 -9.46
CA TYR A 378 15.64 -0.36 -10.29
C TYR A 378 16.70 0.43 -9.54
N GLU A 379 16.36 1.60 -8.97
CA GLU A 379 17.34 2.41 -8.23
C GLU A 379 17.92 1.64 -7.04
N ARG A 380 17.04 0.95 -6.29
CA ARG A 380 17.42 0.22 -5.07
C ARG A 380 18.39 -0.92 -5.34
N ALA A 381 18.08 -1.80 -6.31
CA ALA A 381 18.95 -2.93 -6.61
C ALA A 381 20.34 -2.45 -7.08
N HIS A 382 20.40 -1.44 -7.94
CA HIS A 382 21.67 -0.91 -8.43
C HIS A 382 22.46 -0.16 -7.36
N LYS A 383 21.81 0.58 -6.44
CA LYS A 383 22.51 1.21 -5.31
C LYS A 383 23.14 0.15 -4.38
N ILE A 384 22.44 -0.94 -4.09
CA ILE A 384 22.99 -2.06 -3.30
C ILE A 384 24.10 -2.80 -4.09
N GLN A 385 23.96 -2.93 -5.42
CA GLN A 385 24.99 -3.51 -6.28
C GLN A 385 26.28 -2.70 -6.21
N GLU A 386 26.18 -1.37 -6.28
CA GLU A 386 27.31 -0.45 -6.17
C GLU A 386 27.99 -0.54 -4.80
N TYR A 387 27.22 -0.64 -3.71
CA TYR A 387 27.77 -0.93 -2.39
C TYR A 387 28.55 -2.26 -2.36
N SER A 388 28.10 -3.28 -3.08
CA SER A 388 28.85 -4.54 -3.21
C SER A 388 30.16 -4.38 -3.98
N ARG A 389 30.20 -3.53 -5.02
CA ARG A 389 31.43 -3.20 -5.76
C ARG A 389 32.43 -2.46 -4.89
N GLN A 390 31.98 -1.46 -4.14
CA GLN A 390 32.82 -0.70 -3.21
C GLN A 390 33.43 -1.60 -2.13
N ALA A 391 32.63 -2.52 -1.56
CA ALA A 391 33.11 -3.51 -0.59
C ALA A 391 34.03 -4.59 -1.20
N GLY A 392 34.03 -4.72 -2.52
CA GLY A 392 34.93 -5.58 -3.28
C GLY A 392 36.31 -5.00 -3.55
N LYS A 393 36.49 -3.69 -3.40
CA LYS A 393 37.79 -3.02 -3.56
C LYS A 393 38.78 -3.47 -2.49
N ASP A 394 40.06 -3.39 -2.85
CA ASP A 394 41.16 -3.70 -1.95
C ASP A 394 41.19 -2.69 -0.80
N ILE A 395 41.77 -3.09 0.34
CA ILE A 395 41.64 -2.34 1.59
C ILE A 395 42.10 -0.87 1.45
N LYS A 396 43.09 -0.62 0.60
CA LYS A 396 43.66 0.72 0.38
C LYS A 396 42.74 1.67 -0.39
N ASP A 397 41.82 1.13 -1.19
CA ASP A 397 40.93 1.87 -2.09
C ASP A 397 39.46 1.82 -1.64
N ARG A 398 39.21 1.35 -0.42
CA ARG A 398 37.87 1.17 0.13
C ARG A 398 37.37 2.47 0.76
N ASP A 399 36.45 3.13 0.06
CA ASP A 399 35.60 4.20 0.60
C ASP A 399 34.18 3.62 0.73
N PHE A 400 33.81 3.20 1.95
CA PHE A 400 32.55 2.47 2.21
C PHE A 400 31.94 2.86 3.55
N ASP A 401 30.86 3.63 3.52
CA ASP A 401 30.08 3.96 4.72
C ASP A 401 29.17 2.78 5.10
N MET A 402 29.64 1.99 6.07
CA MET A 402 28.89 0.86 6.62
C MET A 402 27.55 1.28 7.25
N MET A 403 27.43 2.49 7.79
CA MET A 403 26.22 2.95 8.48
C MET A 403 25.16 3.36 7.46
N GLU A 404 25.55 4.13 6.43
CA GLU A 404 24.63 4.46 5.32
C GLU A 404 24.13 3.19 4.63
N TYR A 405 25.04 2.26 4.31
CA TYR A 405 24.67 0.97 3.74
C TYR A 405 23.71 0.17 4.64
N SER A 406 24.00 0.07 5.93
CA SER A 406 23.15 -0.69 6.86
C SER A 406 21.75 -0.10 6.95
N ASN A 407 21.65 1.23 7.03
CA ASN A 407 20.36 1.93 7.06
C ASN A 407 19.59 1.75 5.75
N TYR A 408 20.24 1.96 4.60
CA TYR A 408 19.59 1.85 3.29
C TYR A 408 19.16 0.41 3.01
N ASN A 409 20.02 -0.56 3.30
CA ASN A 409 19.76 -1.95 2.95
C ASN A 409 18.86 -2.65 3.98
N MET A 410 19.26 -2.69 5.25
CA MET A 410 18.60 -3.49 6.30
C MET A 410 17.39 -2.80 6.93
N GLY A 411 17.30 -1.46 6.84
CA GLY A 411 16.18 -0.67 7.36
C GLY A 411 14.95 -0.62 6.45
N HIS A 412 14.88 -1.45 5.41
CA HIS A 412 13.85 -1.40 4.37
C HIS A 412 13.02 -2.69 4.33
N ASP A 413 11.70 -2.53 4.24
CA ASP A 413 10.76 -3.60 3.90
C ASP A 413 10.21 -3.34 2.48
N GLU A 414 10.58 -4.22 1.54
CA GLU A 414 10.19 -4.03 0.14
C GLU A 414 8.68 -4.21 -0.08
N TRP A 415 8.03 -5.08 0.70
CA TRP A 415 6.59 -5.28 0.55
C TRP A 415 5.85 -3.99 0.90
N ASP A 416 6.19 -3.37 2.03
CA ASP A 416 5.54 -2.14 2.49
C ASP A 416 5.88 -0.96 1.57
N HIS A 417 7.13 -0.86 1.11
CA HIS A 417 7.54 0.15 0.12
C HIS A 417 6.73 0.03 -1.17
N SER A 418 6.78 -1.14 -1.82
CA SER A 418 6.07 -1.40 -3.07
C SER A 418 4.56 -1.23 -2.89
N THR A 419 3.98 -1.66 -1.77
CA THR A 419 2.53 -1.52 -1.50
C THR A 419 2.11 -0.05 -1.47
N ASN A 420 2.91 0.81 -0.82
CA ASN A 420 2.62 2.23 -0.77
C ASN A 420 2.77 2.89 -2.15
N ARG A 421 3.83 2.57 -2.89
CA ARG A 421 4.05 3.07 -4.26
C ARG A 421 2.92 2.65 -5.20
N PHE A 422 2.50 1.39 -5.14
CA PHE A 422 1.38 0.87 -5.91
C PHE A 422 0.06 1.57 -5.57
N ARG A 423 -0.17 1.87 -4.28
CA ARG A 423 -1.36 2.61 -3.84
C ARG A 423 -1.40 4.02 -4.40
N ILE A 424 -0.27 4.74 -4.38
CA ILE A 424 -0.15 6.08 -4.98
C ILE A 424 -0.45 6.02 -6.48
N TRP A 425 0.13 5.04 -7.18
CA TRP A 425 -0.17 4.83 -8.60
C TRP A 425 -1.66 4.54 -8.85
N ASP A 426 -2.30 3.66 -8.07
CA ASP A 426 -3.73 3.30 -8.24
C ASP A 426 -4.65 4.51 -8.03
N TRP A 427 -4.31 5.39 -7.08
CA TRP A 427 -5.02 6.65 -6.90
C TRP A 427 -4.82 7.62 -8.06
N ALA A 428 -3.60 7.70 -8.62
CA ALA A 428 -3.32 8.54 -9.78
C ALA A 428 -4.12 8.13 -11.02
N GLN A 429 -4.47 6.84 -11.16
CA GLN A 429 -5.36 6.35 -12.22
C GLN A 429 -6.83 6.79 -12.05
N LYS A 430 -7.19 7.40 -10.91
CA LYS A 430 -8.56 7.77 -10.55
C LYS A 430 -8.60 9.27 -10.19
N PRO A 431 -8.48 10.19 -11.17
CA PRO A 431 -8.33 11.62 -10.91
C PRO A 431 -9.55 12.26 -10.24
N HIS A 432 -10.72 11.63 -10.30
CA HIS A 432 -11.97 12.14 -9.73
C HIS A 432 -12.29 11.61 -8.33
N LEU A 433 -11.30 11.03 -7.64
CA LEU A 433 -11.46 10.62 -6.25
C LEU A 433 -11.71 11.83 -5.34
N TYR A 434 -12.66 11.68 -4.42
CA TYR A 434 -12.85 12.67 -3.37
C TYR A 434 -11.77 12.51 -2.28
N TRP A 435 -10.96 13.54 -2.13
CA TRP A 435 -9.94 13.67 -1.09
C TRP A 435 -10.45 14.53 0.06
N ARG A 436 -10.31 14.04 1.29
CA ARG A 436 -10.69 14.76 2.52
C ARG A 436 -9.64 14.50 3.58
N MET A 437 -9.56 15.38 4.57
CA MET A 437 -8.70 15.14 5.72
C MET A 437 -9.20 13.91 6.51
N PRO A 438 -8.29 13.06 7.04
CA PRO A 438 -6.83 13.08 6.86
C PRO A 438 -6.37 12.42 5.55
N ILE A 439 -5.62 13.15 4.71
CA ILE A 439 -5.17 12.67 3.39
C ILE A 439 -4.12 11.55 3.45
N SER A 440 -3.44 11.37 4.60
CA SER A 440 -2.40 10.36 4.78
C SER A 440 -2.88 8.92 4.59
N PHE A 441 -4.21 8.70 4.63
CA PHE A 441 -4.84 7.40 4.48
C PHE A 441 -5.50 7.20 3.10
N GLY A 442 -5.36 8.17 2.20
CA GLY A 442 -5.92 8.11 0.86
C GLY A 442 -7.26 8.85 0.68
N PRO A 443 -7.98 8.56 -0.42
CA PRO A 443 -9.28 9.15 -0.69
C PRO A 443 -10.30 8.72 0.37
N PHE A 444 -11.18 9.64 0.74
CA PHE A 444 -12.10 9.46 1.87
C PHE A 444 -13.44 8.90 1.37
N PRO A 445 -13.98 7.79 1.89
CA PRO A 445 -15.29 7.29 1.49
C PRO A 445 -16.42 8.17 2.05
N GLY A 446 -17.54 8.28 1.35
CA GLY A 446 -18.66 9.11 1.83
C GLY A 446 -19.93 8.92 1.02
N PRO A 447 -20.87 9.89 1.08
CA PRO A 447 -22.13 9.83 0.34
C PRO A 447 -21.94 9.63 -1.17
N ARG A 448 -20.92 10.27 -1.76
CA ARG A 448 -20.68 10.32 -3.21
C ARG A 448 -19.74 9.23 -3.74
N GLN A 449 -18.99 8.55 -2.87
CA GLN A 449 -18.06 7.50 -3.31
C GLN A 449 -17.82 6.38 -2.29
N THR A 450 -17.52 5.19 -2.79
CA THR A 450 -16.92 4.10 -2.02
C THR A 450 -15.44 4.34 -1.74
N PHE A 451 -14.80 3.48 -0.94
CA PHE A 451 -13.35 3.51 -0.73
C PHE A 451 -12.53 3.23 -2.00
N THR A 452 -13.17 2.65 -3.04
CA THR A 452 -12.56 2.42 -4.36
C THR A 452 -12.83 3.54 -5.36
N GLY A 453 -13.56 4.59 -4.97
CA GLY A 453 -13.93 5.71 -5.83
C GLY A 453 -15.19 5.52 -6.67
N LYS A 454 -15.95 4.43 -6.46
CA LYS A 454 -17.19 4.18 -7.20
C LYS A 454 -18.33 5.03 -6.63
N ALA A 455 -19.15 5.63 -7.49
CA ALA A 455 -20.37 6.33 -7.09
C ALA A 455 -21.34 5.38 -6.35
N ARG A 456 -22.06 5.91 -5.36
CA ARG A 456 -23.04 5.14 -4.56
C ARG A 456 -24.44 5.23 -5.13
N ASN A 457 -25.27 4.25 -4.82
CA ASN A 457 -26.66 4.21 -5.26
C ASN A 457 -27.59 4.45 -4.06
N ALA A 458 -28.25 5.59 -4.02
CA ALA A 458 -29.18 5.98 -2.96
C ALA A 458 -30.66 5.90 -3.38
N THR A 459 -30.99 5.17 -4.46
CA THR A 459 -32.37 5.01 -4.95
C THR A 459 -33.30 4.32 -3.96
N GLU A 460 -32.77 3.38 -3.17
CA GLU A 460 -33.54 2.67 -2.13
C GLU A 460 -33.47 3.35 -0.74
N SER A 461 -32.65 4.39 -0.60
CA SER A 461 -32.59 5.18 0.62
C SER A 461 -33.92 5.91 0.84
N THR A 462 -34.39 5.97 2.08
CA THR A 462 -35.68 6.57 2.43
C THR A 462 -35.49 7.91 3.12
N PHE A 463 -36.43 8.83 2.92
CA PHE A 463 -36.49 10.10 3.63
C PHE A 463 -37.86 10.35 4.27
N THR A 464 -37.84 11.06 5.40
CA THR A 464 -39.01 11.69 6.03
C THR A 464 -38.69 13.14 6.32
N THR A 465 -39.35 14.07 5.63
CA THR A 465 -39.13 15.52 5.78
C THR A 465 -40.33 16.18 6.45
N ALA A 466 -40.14 16.80 7.60
CA ALA A 466 -41.12 17.67 8.24
C ALA A 466 -40.71 19.15 8.08
N SER A 467 -41.59 19.97 7.52
CA SER A 467 -41.31 21.39 7.25
C SER A 467 -42.40 22.31 7.79
N ILE A 468 -42.01 23.45 8.36
CA ILE A 468 -42.90 24.53 8.79
C ILE A 468 -42.55 25.79 8.00
N LYS A 469 -43.50 26.29 7.20
CA LYS A 469 -43.35 27.51 6.40
C LYS A 469 -44.01 28.69 7.11
N PHE A 470 -43.34 29.84 7.12
CA PHE A 470 -43.81 31.01 7.82
C PHE A 470 -43.43 32.31 7.13
N LYS A 471 -44.19 33.36 7.43
CA LYS A 471 -43.99 34.74 6.98
C LYS A 471 -43.27 35.52 8.08
N THR A 472 -42.24 36.28 7.70
CA THR A 472 -41.36 36.98 8.66
C THR A 472 -40.78 38.27 8.05
N SER A 473 -39.95 38.97 8.81
CA SER A 473 -39.26 40.20 8.41
C SER A 473 -38.22 39.92 7.32
N ARG A 474 -38.38 40.54 6.14
CA ARG A 474 -37.38 40.47 5.07
C ARG A 474 -36.05 41.09 5.51
N THR A 475 -36.11 42.24 6.17
CA THR A 475 -34.91 42.97 6.61
C THR A 475 -34.07 42.17 7.59
N LEU A 476 -34.70 41.48 8.55
CA LEU A 476 -33.96 40.63 9.49
C LEU A 476 -33.29 39.46 8.76
N LEU A 477 -34.01 38.77 7.87
CA LEU A 477 -33.45 37.68 7.08
C LEU A 477 -32.32 38.14 6.14
N GLN A 478 -32.41 39.36 5.59
CA GLN A 478 -31.35 39.92 4.74
C GLN A 478 -30.03 40.08 5.50
N ASN A 479 -30.08 40.35 6.80
CA ASN A 479 -28.87 40.46 7.64
C ASN A 479 -28.14 39.11 7.84
N LEU A 480 -28.72 38.00 7.39
CA LEU A 480 -28.09 36.68 7.41
C LEU A 480 -27.32 36.38 6.12
N PHE A 481 -27.40 37.25 5.11
CA PHE A 481 -26.65 37.05 3.87
C PHE A 481 -25.16 37.36 4.05
N PRO A 482 -24.26 36.51 3.53
CA PRO A 482 -22.81 36.63 3.74
C PRO A 482 -22.17 37.72 2.86
N SER A 483 -22.89 38.21 1.84
CA SER A 483 -22.42 39.28 0.95
C SER A 483 -23.58 40.02 0.31
N THR A 484 -23.29 41.17 -0.27
CA THR A 484 -24.25 42.00 -1.02
C THR A 484 -24.69 41.41 -2.35
N SER A 485 -24.04 40.34 -2.83
CA SER A 485 -24.46 39.59 -4.01
C SER A 485 -25.78 38.86 -3.79
N PHE A 486 -26.15 38.57 -2.54
CA PHE A 486 -27.45 38.01 -2.20
C PHE A 486 -28.47 39.11 -1.95
N ARG A 487 -29.65 38.96 -2.57
CA ARG A 487 -30.78 39.87 -2.35
C ARG A 487 -32.10 39.14 -2.46
N PHE A 488 -33.17 39.73 -1.96
CA PHE A 488 -34.51 39.21 -2.22
C PHE A 488 -34.99 39.62 -3.61
N LYS A 489 -35.75 38.72 -4.26
CA LYS A 489 -36.43 39.00 -5.54
C LYS A 489 -37.55 40.03 -5.37
N SER A 490 -38.25 40.00 -4.24
CA SER A 490 -39.35 40.91 -3.93
C SER A 490 -38.86 42.16 -3.19
N PRO A 491 -39.38 43.36 -3.53
CA PRO A 491 -39.09 44.59 -2.80
C PRO A 491 -39.88 44.73 -1.49
N GLY A 492 -40.80 43.81 -1.18
CA GLY A 492 -41.67 43.88 0.00
C GLY A 492 -40.90 43.90 1.33
N THR A 493 -41.55 44.31 2.42
CA THR A 493 -40.93 44.31 3.77
C THR A 493 -41.04 42.95 4.48
N VAL A 494 -41.80 42.02 3.90
CA VAL A 494 -42.00 40.65 4.38
C VAL A 494 -41.34 39.64 3.45
N ALA A 495 -40.87 38.53 4.02
CA ALA A 495 -40.29 37.39 3.30
C ALA A 495 -40.83 36.08 3.86
N TYR A 496 -40.47 34.99 3.20
CA TYR A 496 -40.89 33.64 3.56
C TYR A 496 -39.68 32.79 3.88
N ALA A 497 -39.79 31.97 4.92
CA ALA A 497 -38.77 31.01 5.29
C ALA A 497 -39.41 29.69 5.73
N SER A 498 -38.59 28.66 5.84
CA SER A 498 -39.01 27.39 6.40
C SER A 498 -37.94 26.78 7.28
N PHE A 499 -38.36 26.15 8.37
CA PHE A 499 -37.56 25.13 9.02
C PHE A 499 -37.93 23.78 8.43
N SER A 500 -36.95 23.03 7.94
CA SER A 500 -37.17 21.72 7.34
C SER A 500 -36.23 20.69 7.95
N GLN A 501 -36.82 19.71 8.64
CA GLN A 501 -36.14 18.59 9.26
C GLN A 501 -36.28 17.37 8.37
N THR A 502 -35.18 16.73 8.00
CA THR A 502 -35.18 15.47 7.23
C THR A 502 -34.54 14.35 8.02
N THR A 503 -35.22 13.21 8.09
CA THR A 503 -34.68 11.94 8.56
C THR A 503 -34.33 11.11 7.34
N LEU A 504 -33.07 10.73 7.21
CA LEU A 504 -32.56 9.87 6.16
C LEU A 504 -32.28 8.50 6.73
N ASN A 505 -32.60 7.44 5.99
CA ASN A 505 -32.40 6.07 6.44
C ASN A 505 -32.02 5.15 5.27
N LYS A 506 -31.46 3.97 5.56
CA LYS A 506 -30.87 3.06 4.58
C LYS A 506 -29.74 3.72 3.78
N MET A 507 -28.83 4.40 4.48
CA MET A 507 -27.66 5.02 3.88
C MET A 507 -26.54 3.98 3.75
N GLU A 508 -26.27 3.51 2.53
CA GLU A 508 -25.24 2.50 2.23
C GLU A 508 -23.87 2.86 2.85
N TRP A 509 -23.50 4.13 2.76
CA TRP A 509 -22.22 4.65 3.26
C TRP A 509 -22.13 4.73 4.80
N LEU A 510 -23.25 4.59 5.51
CA LEU A 510 -23.33 4.46 6.97
C LEU A 510 -23.71 3.03 7.39
N GLY A 511 -23.42 2.02 6.57
CA GLY A 511 -23.73 0.62 6.87
C GLY A 511 -25.24 0.32 6.89
N GLY A 512 -26.04 1.07 6.15
CA GLY A 512 -27.50 0.94 6.10
C GLY A 512 -28.25 1.68 7.21
N SER A 513 -27.54 2.37 8.10
CA SER A 513 -28.16 3.24 9.13
C SER A 513 -28.62 4.58 8.53
N GLY A 514 -29.02 5.50 9.40
CA GLY A 514 -29.62 6.78 9.03
C GLY A 514 -29.19 7.92 9.95
N TYR A 515 -29.52 9.14 9.56
CA TYR A 515 -29.23 10.35 10.32
C TYR A 515 -30.30 11.40 10.09
N ARG A 516 -30.27 12.46 10.89
CA ARG A 516 -31.26 13.53 10.86
C ARG A 516 -30.56 14.86 10.67
N HIS A 517 -31.22 15.77 9.98
CA HIS A 517 -30.79 17.16 9.92
C HIS A 517 -31.98 18.10 9.93
N ILE A 518 -31.78 19.36 10.31
CA ILE A 518 -32.78 20.42 10.25
C ILE A 518 -32.12 21.74 9.84
N GLY A 519 -32.69 22.42 8.85
CA GLY A 519 -32.15 23.68 8.34
C GLY A 519 -33.17 24.81 8.31
N LEU A 520 -32.67 26.04 8.34
CA LEU A 520 -33.42 27.24 7.98
C LEU A 520 -33.24 27.48 6.49
N TYR A 521 -34.34 27.67 5.76
CA TYR A 521 -34.37 27.91 4.33
C TYR A 521 -35.05 29.25 4.07
N ILE A 522 -34.33 30.21 3.49
CA ILE A 522 -34.81 31.55 3.15
C ILE A 522 -35.22 31.59 1.69
N HIS A 523 -36.50 31.78 1.42
CA HIS A 523 -37.09 31.64 0.09
C HIS A 523 -37.09 32.95 -0.70
N GLY A 524 -37.10 32.84 -2.04
CA GLY A 524 -37.22 34.00 -2.93
C GLY A 524 -35.97 34.87 -2.98
N VAL A 525 -34.80 34.23 -2.93
CA VAL A 525 -33.48 34.87 -2.94
C VAL A 525 -32.92 34.86 -4.37
N GLN A 526 -32.18 35.90 -4.70
CA GLN A 526 -31.35 35.99 -5.89
C GLN A 526 -29.88 36.09 -5.51
N TYR A 527 -29.01 35.47 -6.29
CA TYR A 527 -27.58 35.69 -6.25
C TYR A 527 -27.10 36.35 -7.54
N VAL A 528 -26.38 37.47 -7.42
CA VAL A 528 -25.75 38.18 -8.54
C VAL A 528 -24.29 37.76 -8.64
N GLN A 529 -23.96 37.02 -9.69
CA GLN A 529 -22.61 36.58 -10.02
C GLN A 529 -21.73 37.77 -10.45
N LYS A 530 -20.41 37.61 -10.43
CA LYS A 530 -19.48 38.69 -10.82
C LYS A 530 -19.63 39.15 -12.28
N ASP A 531 -20.07 38.26 -13.15
CA ASP A 531 -20.36 38.55 -14.56
C ASP A 531 -21.75 39.18 -14.78
N GLY A 532 -22.51 39.41 -13.72
CA GLY A 532 -23.84 40.00 -13.75
C GLY A 532 -24.98 38.99 -13.94
N ILE A 533 -24.70 37.70 -14.13
CA ILE A 533 -25.74 36.67 -14.20
C ILE A 533 -26.47 36.60 -12.87
N VAL A 534 -27.80 36.61 -12.93
CA VAL A 534 -28.67 36.48 -11.76
C VAL A 534 -29.23 35.07 -11.71
N ARG A 535 -29.15 34.43 -10.54
CA ARG A 535 -29.77 33.13 -10.28
C ARG A 535 -30.80 33.26 -9.17
N ASP A 536 -31.94 32.62 -9.34
CA ASP A 536 -32.98 32.58 -8.32
C ASP A 536 -32.84 31.30 -7.48
N GLY A 537 -33.39 31.28 -6.27
CA GLY A 537 -33.39 30.09 -5.42
C GLY A 537 -33.66 30.36 -3.95
N THR A 538 -33.29 29.39 -3.12
CA THR A 538 -33.43 29.44 -1.66
C THR A 538 -32.07 29.48 -1.01
N PHE A 539 -31.85 30.40 -0.07
CA PHE A 539 -30.60 30.47 0.69
C PHE A 539 -30.67 29.63 1.96
N LEU A 540 -29.67 28.78 2.17
CA LEU A 540 -29.47 27.97 3.37
C LEU A 540 -28.42 28.64 4.26
N PRO A 541 -28.80 29.47 5.25
CA PRO A 541 -27.86 30.08 6.20
C PRO A 541 -27.34 29.11 7.26
N ILE A 542 -28.09 28.07 7.62
CA ILE A 542 -27.70 27.11 8.65
C ILE A 542 -28.41 25.76 8.49
N LEU A 543 -27.65 24.70 8.72
CA LEU A 543 -28.08 23.31 8.78
C LEU A 543 -27.53 22.66 10.07
N PHE A 544 -28.39 22.03 10.84
CA PHE A 544 -27.97 21.23 11.99
C PHE A 544 -28.03 19.74 11.64
N GLU A 545 -27.07 18.96 12.10
CA GLU A 545 -26.94 17.53 11.78
C GLU A 545 -26.73 16.67 13.04
N SER A 546 -27.39 15.51 13.06
CA SER A 546 -27.34 14.58 14.20
C SER A 546 -26.13 13.67 14.24
N LEU A 547 -25.26 13.71 13.22
CA LEU A 547 -24.03 12.93 13.14
C LEU A 547 -22.93 13.80 12.53
N THR A 548 -21.68 13.54 12.91
CA THR A 548 -20.51 14.25 12.38
C THR A 548 -20.05 13.68 11.04
N ASP A 549 -20.27 12.40 10.76
CA ASP A 549 -19.95 11.76 9.48
C ASP A 549 -20.52 12.51 8.24
N PRO A 550 -21.82 12.85 8.17
CA PRO A 550 -22.37 13.61 7.05
C PRO A 550 -21.84 15.05 6.98
N ILE A 551 -21.36 15.62 8.09
CA ILE A 551 -20.67 16.91 8.09
C ILE A 551 -19.33 16.75 7.37
N VAL A 552 -18.44 15.91 7.89
CA VAL A 552 -17.03 15.82 7.46
C VAL A 552 -16.87 15.17 6.09
N SER A 553 -17.69 14.16 5.77
CA SER A 553 -17.64 13.44 4.50
C SER A 553 -18.63 13.95 3.45
N GLY A 554 -19.54 14.83 3.85
CA GLY A 554 -20.70 15.22 3.06
C GLY A 554 -20.77 16.71 2.81
N ARG A 555 -21.21 17.48 3.81
CA ARG A 555 -21.62 18.89 3.65
C ARG A 555 -20.45 19.88 3.67
N GLU A 556 -19.33 19.55 4.32
CA GLU A 556 -18.09 20.36 4.35
C GLU A 556 -17.55 20.67 2.97
N GLU A 557 -17.42 19.66 2.13
CA GLU A 557 -16.85 19.86 0.80
C GLU A 557 -17.75 20.72 -0.10
N LEU A 558 -19.08 20.63 0.10
CA LEU A 558 -20.07 21.39 -0.66
C LEU A 558 -20.24 22.83 -0.18
N GLY A 559 -19.61 23.21 0.94
CA GLY A 559 -19.73 24.56 1.48
C GLY A 559 -21.08 24.87 2.10
N MET A 560 -21.84 23.86 2.51
CA MET A 560 -23.05 24.08 3.30
C MET A 560 -22.68 24.57 4.71
N PRO A 561 -23.46 25.45 5.35
CA PRO A 561 -23.22 25.90 6.72
C PRO A 561 -23.86 24.92 7.70
N LYS A 562 -23.04 24.07 8.32
CA LYS A 562 -23.46 22.89 9.07
C LYS A 562 -22.86 22.89 10.48
N LEU A 563 -23.67 22.52 11.45
CA LEU A 563 -23.29 22.37 12.86
C LEU A 563 -23.85 21.06 13.42
N TYR A 564 -23.11 20.42 14.30
CA TYR A 564 -23.60 19.23 15.00
C TYR A 564 -24.57 19.60 16.12
N CYS A 565 -25.71 18.90 16.21
CA CYS A 565 -26.61 18.93 17.37
C CYS A 565 -27.41 17.62 17.46
N SER A 566 -27.98 17.27 18.61
CA SER A 566 -29.00 16.22 18.67
C SER A 566 -30.26 16.69 17.94
N VAL A 567 -30.91 15.77 17.22
CA VAL A 567 -32.19 16.01 16.56
C VAL A 567 -33.09 14.84 16.90
N ASP A 568 -33.93 15.03 17.91
CA ASP A 568 -34.84 14.01 18.43
C ASP A 568 -36.22 14.17 17.80
N ILE A 569 -36.85 13.04 17.48
CA ILE A 569 -38.10 13.02 16.73
C ILE A 569 -39.09 12.08 17.41
N TRP A 570 -40.29 12.59 17.67
CA TRP A 570 -41.43 11.79 18.11
C TRP A 570 -42.53 11.91 17.07
N LYS A 571 -42.76 10.81 16.35
CA LYS A 571 -43.85 10.68 15.39
C LYS A 571 -44.98 9.87 15.99
N ARG A 572 -46.18 10.43 16.00
CA ARG A 572 -47.43 9.74 16.34
C ARG A 572 -48.41 9.82 15.15
N THR A 573 -49.56 9.17 15.25
CA THR A 573 -50.55 9.12 14.16
C THR A 573 -50.98 10.51 13.68
N ASN A 574 -51.14 11.47 14.61
CA ASN A 574 -51.69 12.80 14.33
C ASN A 574 -50.74 13.95 14.69
N SER A 575 -49.48 13.65 15.05
CA SER A 575 -48.50 14.67 15.42
C SER A 575 -47.07 14.26 15.11
N TYR A 576 -46.23 15.27 14.88
CA TYR A 576 -44.80 15.13 14.65
C TYR A 576 -44.07 16.22 15.44
N ARG A 577 -43.22 15.81 16.38
CA ARG A 577 -42.44 16.71 17.23
C ARG A 577 -40.96 16.52 16.95
N ILE A 578 -40.24 17.63 16.81
CA ILE A 578 -38.79 17.68 16.65
C ILE A 578 -38.22 18.46 17.82
N GLN A 579 -37.10 18.01 18.36
CA GLN A 579 -36.35 18.74 19.36
C GLN A 579 -34.86 18.76 19.02
N THR A 580 -34.25 19.93 19.14
CA THR A 580 -32.81 20.11 18.91
C THR A 580 -32.10 20.44 20.21
N GLY A 581 -30.92 19.86 20.41
CA GLY A 581 -30.14 20.08 21.61
C GLY A 581 -28.64 19.89 21.42
N TRP A 582 -27.87 20.31 22.40
CA TRP A 582 -26.43 20.14 22.43
C TRP A 582 -26.01 19.77 23.85
N GLN A 583 -25.32 18.63 24.00
CA GLN A 583 -24.87 18.11 25.31
C GLN A 583 -25.98 18.07 26.39
N GLY A 584 -27.20 17.71 25.98
CA GLY A 584 -28.36 17.64 26.88
C GLY A 584 -29.13 18.95 27.06
N VAL A 585 -28.57 20.09 26.66
CA VAL A 585 -29.26 21.39 26.65
C VAL A 585 -30.15 21.47 25.41
N GLN A 586 -31.45 21.58 25.63
CA GLN A 586 -32.44 21.67 24.54
C GLN A 586 -32.66 23.14 24.19
N PHE A 587 -32.56 23.46 22.90
CA PHE A 587 -32.59 24.86 22.43
C PHE A 587 -33.61 25.11 21.33
N GLY A 588 -34.22 24.07 20.74
CA GLY A 588 -35.24 24.24 19.70
C GLY A 588 -36.32 23.18 19.81
N SER A 589 -37.58 23.60 19.63
CA SER A 589 -38.76 22.74 19.67
C SER A 589 -39.66 23.06 18.49
N PHE A 590 -40.07 22.04 17.74
CA PHE A 590 -40.95 22.18 16.58
C PHE A 590 -42.08 21.17 16.69
N THR A 591 -43.31 21.62 16.47
CA THR A 591 -44.50 20.77 16.60
C THR A 591 -45.40 20.92 15.39
N LEU A 592 -45.83 19.80 14.83
CA LEU A 592 -46.88 19.70 13.83
C LEU A 592 -48.00 18.83 14.40
N GLU A 593 -49.22 19.34 14.45
CA GLU A 593 -50.38 18.66 15.03
C GLU A 593 -51.57 18.63 14.07
N GLY A 594 -52.44 17.65 14.26
CA GLY A 594 -53.61 17.49 13.39
C GLY A 594 -53.23 16.98 12.00
N LEU A 595 -52.15 16.18 11.90
CA LEU A 595 -51.66 15.63 10.63
C LEU A 595 -52.73 14.79 9.94
N LYS A 596 -53.10 15.23 8.74
CA LYS A 596 -54.00 14.51 7.83
C LYS A 596 -53.27 14.17 6.55
N GLU A 597 -53.39 12.92 6.12
CA GLU A 597 -52.86 12.49 4.83
C GLU A 597 -53.58 13.24 3.70
N THR A 598 -52.79 13.72 2.75
CA THR A 598 -53.25 14.47 1.58
C THR A 598 -52.65 13.86 0.32
N ASP A 599 -53.21 14.21 -0.85
CA ASP A 599 -52.76 13.68 -2.13
C ASP A 599 -51.25 14.00 -2.36
N PRO A 600 -50.39 12.97 -2.52
CA PRO A 600 -48.99 13.17 -2.83
C PRO A 600 -48.73 14.03 -4.08
N GLY A 601 -49.63 13.99 -5.07
CA GLY A 601 -49.53 14.78 -6.29
C GLY A 601 -49.72 16.29 -6.09
N ALA A 602 -50.30 16.69 -4.96
CA ALA A 602 -50.51 18.10 -4.62
C ALA A 602 -49.29 18.76 -3.96
N SER A 603 -48.29 17.99 -3.50
CA SER A 603 -47.07 18.55 -2.91
C SER A 603 -46.07 18.95 -3.99
N LYS A 604 -45.89 20.27 -4.19
CA LYS A 604 -44.80 20.84 -4.98
C LYS A 604 -43.55 21.07 -4.11
N GLY A 605 -42.35 20.92 -4.68
CA GLY A 605 -41.04 21.14 -4.03
C GLY A 605 -40.12 19.91 -3.96
N THR A 606 -38.87 20.11 -3.54
CA THR A 606 -37.85 19.03 -3.35
C THR A 606 -37.81 18.53 -1.91
N ILE A 607 -36.99 17.51 -1.61
CA ILE A 607 -36.85 16.88 -0.27
C ILE A 607 -36.51 17.89 0.85
N GLY A 608 -36.03 19.10 0.51
CA GLY A 608 -35.73 20.15 1.48
C GLY A 608 -36.17 21.56 1.10
N GLY A 609 -37.03 21.75 0.09
CA GLY A 609 -37.27 23.11 -0.45
C GLY A 609 -38.61 23.32 -1.15
N GLU A 610 -38.85 24.60 -1.47
CA GLU A 610 -39.93 25.05 -2.35
C GLU A 610 -39.66 24.62 -3.80
N ASP A 611 -40.66 24.81 -4.67
CA ASP A 611 -40.52 24.61 -6.11
C ASP A 611 -39.75 25.81 -6.72
N ASP A 612 -38.42 25.81 -6.56
CA ASP A 612 -37.50 26.83 -7.07
C ASP A 612 -36.31 26.23 -7.84
N GLU A 613 -35.41 27.08 -8.34
CA GLU A 613 -34.29 26.64 -9.19
C GLU A 613 -33.22 25.83 -8.44
N GLY A 614 -33.09 26.00 -7.12
CA GLY A 614 -32.04 25.35 -6.34
C GLY A 614 -31.71 26.02 -5.00
N ILE A 615 -30.75 25.42 -4.29
CA ILE A 615 -30.30 25.86 -2.96
C ILE A 615 -28.95 26.58 -3.07
N PHE A 616 -28.88 27.80 -2.55
CA PHE A 616 -27.64 28.52 -2.31
C PHE A 616 -27.05 28.20 -0.94
N ALA A 617 -25.73 28.04 -0.90
CA ALA A 617 -24.95 28.04 0.34
C ALA A 617 -23.67 28.88 0.17
N TYR A 618 -22.90 29.05 1.26
CA TYR A 618 -21.68 29.86 1.25
C TYR A 618 -20.55 29.14 1.97
N LYS A 619 -19.49 28.81 1.22
CA LYS A 619 -18.29 28.16 1.74
C LYS A 619 -17.37 29.20 2.32
N TYR A 620 -16.87 28.97 3.54
CA TYR A 620 -15.83 29.77 4.17
C TYR A 620 -14.88 28.86 4.95
N ILE A 621 -13.60 28.85 4.59
CA ILE A 621 -12.54 28.14 5.32
C ILE A 621 -11.52 29.19 5.76
N PRO A 622 -11.29 29.38 7.08
CA PRO A 622 -10.36 30.37 7.58
C PRO A 622 -8.92 29.97 7.24
N LYS A 623 -8.08 30.96 6.98
CA LYS A 623 -6.65 30.78 6.76
C LYS A 623 -5.93 30.45 8.07
N VAL A 624 -5.06 29.45 8.03
CA VAL A 624 -4.24 29.08 9.20
C VAL A 624 -3.19 30.18 9.44
N GLY A 625 -3.16 30.72 10.67
CA GLY A 625 -2.22 31.76 11.09
C GLY A 625 -2.70 33.20 10.87
N ASP A 626 -3.61 33.45 9.93
CA ASP A 626 -4.10 34.78 9.56
C ASP A 626 -5.58 34.96 9.91
N ARG A 627 -5.88 35.27 11.17
CA ARG A 627 -7.27 35.46 11.65
C ARG A 627 -7.99 36.52 10.80
N GLY A 628 -9.22 36.23 10.39
CA GLY A 628 -10.05 37.12 9.58
C GLY A 628 -9.86 36.99 8.07
N GLN A 629 -8.87 36.24 7.60
CA GLN A 629 -8.70 35.89 6.19
C GLN A 629 -9.17 34.46 5.92
N ALA A 630 -9.62 34.20 4.69
CA ALA A 630 -10.09 32.89 4.26
C ALA A 630 -9.12 32.28 3.23
N ASP A 631 -8.82 30.98 3.38
CA ASP A 631 -8.22 30.19 2.30
C ASP A 631 -9.23 29.92 1.18
N VAL A 632 -10.51 29.79 1.54
CA VAL A 632 -11.62 29.58 0.61
C VAL A 632 -12.81 30.42 1.05
N GLN A 633 -13.36 31.25 0.15
CA GLN A 633 -14.65 31.90 0.37
C GLN A 633 -15.41 32.06 -0.96
N HIS A 634 -16.60 31.49 -1.06
CA HIS A 634 -17.42 31.53 -2.27
C HIS A 634 -18.86 31.05 -2.04
N ALA A 635 -19.78 31.51 -2.88
CA ALA A 635 -21.12 30.94 -2.98
C ALA A 635 -21.10 29.58 -3.71
N THR A 636 -22.04 28.73 -3.33
CA THR A 636 -22.30 27.44 -3.99
C THR A 636 -23.78 27.32 -4.29
N PHE A 637 -24.12 26.55 -5.32
CA PHE A 637 -25.49 26.34 -5.76
C PHE A 637 -25.75 24.89 -6.10
N VAL A 638 -26.86 24.37 -5.60
CA VAL A 638 -27.37 23.03 -5.90
C VAL A 638 -28.60 23.17 -6.80
N PRO A 639 -28.46 23.00 -8.12
CA PRO A 639 -29.58 23.11 -9.05
C PRO A 639 -30.54 21.91 -8.94
N HIS A 640 -31.79 22.15 -8.52
CA HIS A 640 -32.79 21.10 -8.31
C HIS A 640 -33.04 20.22 -9.55
N LYS A 641 -33.06 20.85 -10.74
CA LYS A 641 -33.29 20.15 -12.02
C LYS A 641 -32.16 19.19 -12.40
N GLU A 642 -30.92 19.46 -12.01
CA GLU A 642 -29.80 18.57 -12.29
C GLU A 642 -29.68 17.51 -11.19
N GLU A 643 -29.87 17.91 -9.93
CA GLU A 643 -29.83 17.01 -8.77
C GLU A 643 -30.88 15.89 -8.87
N SER A 644 -32.10 16.22 -9.31
CA SER A 644 -33.18 15.25 -9.51
C SER A 644 -32.88 14.19 -10.58
N LYS A 645 -31.89 14.41 -11.45
CA LYS A 645 -31.43 13.42 -12.43
C LYS A 645 -30.40 12.45 -11.85
N VAL A 646 -29.71 12.83 -10.77
CA VAL A 646 -28.70 11.99 -10.13
C VAL A 646 -29.37 10.85 -9.38
N VAL A 647 -30.31 11.17 -8.49
CA VAL A 647 -31.17 10.20 -7.80
C VAL A 647 -32.61 10.67 -7.89
N PRO A 648 -33.47 10.01 -8.69
CA PRO A 648 -34.89 10.35 -8.75
C PRO A 648 -35.58 10.05 -7.43
N SER A 649 -36.03 11.10 -6.74
CA SER A 649 -36.81 10.97 -5.52
C SER A 649 -38.28 10.70 -5.85
N LYS A 650 -38.91 9.78 -5.12
CA LYS A 650 -40.33 9.47 -5.21
C LYS A 650 -41.01 9.68 -3.86
N VAL A 651 -41.95 10.61 -3.82
CA VAL A 651 -42.83 10.81 -2.67
C VAL A 651 -43.86 9.69 -2.60
N SER A 652 -43.98 9.09 -1.42
CA SER A 652 -44.97 8.04 -1.12
C SER A 652 -46.15 8.55 -0.31
N LYS A 653 -45.93 9.48 0.64
CA LYS A 653 -46.98 10.00 1.53
C LYS A 653 -46.75 11.47 1.83
N VAL A 654 -47.85 12.21 1.96
CA VAL A 654 -47.84 13.61 2.39
C VAL A 654 -48.88 13.79 3.48
N PHE A 655 -48.49 14.44 4.56
CA PHE A 655 -49.39 14.81 5.66
C PHE A 655 -49.34 16.32 5.84
N THR A 656 -50.50 16.95 5.95
CA THR A 656 -50.62 18.39 6.23
C THR A 656 -51.08 18.58 7.67
N ALA A 657 -50.41 19.47 8.40
CA ALA A 657 -50.73 19.81 9.78
C ALA A 657 -51.83 20.88 9.83
N GLN A 658 -52.74 20.75 10.79
CA GLN A 658 -53.72 21.79 11.10
C GLN A 658 -53.09 22.92 11.90
N ARG A 659 -52.14 22.59 12.77
CA ARG A 659 -51.36 23.54 13.56
C ARG A 659 -49.89 23.20 13.47
N ALA A 660 -49.07 24.21 13.28
CA ALA A 660 -47.62 24.08 13.34
C ALA A 660 -47.04 25.24 14.15
N SER A 661 -46.01 24.95 14.93
CA SER A 661 -45.30 25.95 15.74
C SER A 661 -43.85 25.57 15.91
N PHE A 662 -43.02 26.56 16.19
CA PHE A 662 -41.64 26.35 16.61
C PHE A 662 -41.21 27.44 17.59
N GLU A 663 -40.24 27.10 18.43
CA GLU A 663 -39.66 28.00 19.43
C GLU A 663 -38.18 27.67 19.61
N PHE A 664 -37.40 28.70 19.94
CA PHE A 664 -35.99 28.58 20.28
C PHE A 664 -35.75 29.16 21.67
N ASP A 665 -35.06 28.39 22.51
CA ASP A 665 -34.48 28.88 23.76
C ASP A 665 -33.00 29.13 23.51
N PRO A 666 -32.56 30.41 23.44
CA PRO A 666 -31.19 30.74 23.09
C PRO A 666 -30.18 30.38 24.18
N HIS A 667 -30.64 30.14 25.42
CA HIS A 667 -29.81 29.99 26.60
C HIS A 667 -28.72 31.08 26.69
N ASP A 668 -27.68 30.88 27.48
CA ASP A 668 -26.50 31.74 27.54
C ASP A 668 -25.25 31.05 26.93
N TRP A 669 -24.12 31.74 27.02
CA TRP A 669 -22.83 31.23 26.54
C TRP A 669 -22.26 30.09 27.40
N GLU A 670 -22.76 29.86 28.61
CA GLU A 670 -22.32 28.75 29.45
C GLU A 670 -23.05 27.46 29.04
N ALA A 671 -24.35 27.55 28.80
CA ALA A 671 -25.17 26.44 28.33
C ALA A 671 -24.93 26.08 26.85
N LEU A 672 -24.67 27.07 25.97
CA LEU A 672 -24.42 26.88 24.54
C LEU A 672 -23.15 27.60 24.05
N PRO A 673 -21.95 27.22 24.53
CA PRO A 673 -20.70 27.95 24.28
C PRO A 673 -20.34 28.13 22.81
N THR A 674 -20.67 27.16 21.96
CA THR A 674 -20.38 27.20 20.52
C THR A 674 -21.60 27.48 19.65
N LEU A 675 -22.79 27.61 20.24
CA LEU A 675 -24.06 27.71 19.52
C LEU A 675 -24.92 28.92 19.90
N HIS A 676 -24.71 29.55 21.06
CA HIS A 676 -25.53 30.66 21.56
C HIS A 676 -25.67 31.78 20.53
N HIS A 677 -24.58 32.20 19.87
CA HIS A 677 -24.63 33.23 18.82
C HIS A 677 -25.52 32.84 17.62
N VAL A 678 -25.65 31.56 17.31
CA VAL A 678 -26.57 31.09 16.27
C VAL A 678 -27.99 31.05 16.81
N ILE A 679 -28.21 30.42 17.97
CA ILE A 679 -29.57 30.21 18.49
C ILE A 679 -30.21 31.53 18.92
N SER A 680 -29.48 32.44 19.56
CA SER A 680 -29.95 33.80 19.87
C SER A 680 -30.40 34.57 18.64
N ARG A 681 -29.73 34.39 17.49
CA ARG A 681 -30.13 35.00 16.22
C ARG A 681 -31.35 34.33 15.61
N LEU A 682 -31.51 33.01 15.75
CA LEU A 682 -32.72 32.31 15.32
C LEU A 682 -33.94 32.71 16.17
N ALA A 683 -33.78 32.86 17.48
CA ALA A 683 -34.82 33.29 18.41
C ALA A 683 -35.33 34.73 18.14
N GLN A 684 -34.51 35.57 17.49
CA GLN A 684 -34.87 36.94 17.11
C GLN A 684 -35.78 37.02 15.88
N ILE A 685 -35.98 35.93 15.12
CA ILE A 685 -36.79 35.94 13.90
C ILE A 685 -38.28 36.14 14.26
N PRO A 686 -38.91 37.28 13.93
CA PRO A 686 -40.31 37.49 14.26
C PRO A 686 -41.20 36.64 13.36
N VAL A 687 -42.08 35.83 13.93
CA VAL A 687 -43.05 35.06 13.16
C VAL A 687 -44.34 35.86 13.04
N TYR A 688 -44.61 36.40 11.85
CA TYR A 688 -45.86 37.13 11.61
C TYR A 688 -47.04 36.19 11.36
N GLU A 689 -46.78 35.06 10.70
CA GLU A 689 -47.81 34.09 10.34
C GLU A 689 -47.16 32.73 10.05
N ILE A 690 -47.71 31.64 10.60
CA ILE A 690 -47.39 30.28 10.17
C ILE A 690 -48.31 29.94 9.00
N LEU A 691 -47.73 29.71 7.82
CA LEU A 691 -48.49 29.44 6.59
C LEU A 691 -48.89 27.98 6.45
N GLY A 692 -48.14 27.07 7.09
CA GLY A 692 -48.47 25.66 7.11
C GLY A 692 -47.32 24.78 7.58
N GLY A 693 -47.68 23.54 7.94
CA GLY A 693 -46.74 22.47 8.24
C GLY A 693 -47.07 21.24 7.41
N LYS A 694 -46.04 20.53 6.93
CA LYS A 694 -46.22 19.25 6.24
C LYS A 694 -45.15 18.23 6.64
N VAL A 695 -45.50 16.95 6.54
CA VAL A 695 -44.58 15.81 6.65
C VAL A 695 -44.65 15.02 5.34
N VAL A 696 -43.51 14.82 4.69
CA VAL A 696 -43.38 14.15 3.39
C VAL A 696 -42.50 12.93 3.56
N GLU A 697 -42.93 11.79 3.04
CA GLU A 697 -42.17 10.54 3.08
C GLU A 697 -41.92 10.03 1.68
N GLY A 698 -40.76 9.41 1.46
CA GLY A 698 -40.42 8.85 0.17
C GLY A 698 -39.13 8.05 0.12
N VAL A 699 -38.72 7.73 -1.10
CA VAL A 699 -37.48 7.01 -1.45
C VAL A 699 -36.67 7.82 -2.45
N GLY A 700 -35.38 7.50 -2.57
CA GLY A 700 -34.43 8.20 -3.44
C GLY A 700 -33.90 9.44 -2.75
N VAL A 701 -32.70 9.34 -2.17
CA VAL A 701 -32.04 10.44 -1.45
C VAL A 701 -30.90 10.98 -2.31
N PRO A 702 -31.00 12.23 -2.81
CA PRO A 702 -29.92 12.84 -3.56
C PRO A 702 -28.68 13.07 -2.68
N ASP A 703 -27.49 12.93 -3.28
CA ASP A 703 -26.19 13.08 -2.60
C ASP A 703 -25.61 14.50 -2.75
N VAL A 704 -26.36 15.37 -3.43
CA VAL A 704 -26.05 16.77 -3.65
C VAL A 704 -24.80 16.96 -4.52
N SER A 705 -24.50 15.98 -5.38
CA SER A 705 -23.32 15.99 -6.26
C SER A 705 -23.39 17.03 -7.38
N SER A 706 -24.57 17.59 -7.68
CA SER A 706 -24.71 18.70 -8.64
C SER A 706 -24.24 20.06 -8.10
N ALA A 707 -23.88 20.14 -6.80
CA ALA A 707 -23.40 21.36 -6.18
C ALA A 707 -22.19 21.93 -6.93
N ARG A 708 -22.23 23.22 -7.24
CA ARG A 708 -21.14 23.92 -7.93
C ARG A 708 -20.88 25.31 -7.35
N ARG A 709 -19.65 25.78 -7.49
CA ARG A 709 -19.28 27.18 -7.24
C ARG A 709 -19.95 28.09 -8.28
N ILE A 710 -20.37 29.28 -7.86
CA ILE A 710 -21.17 30.19 -8.70
C ILE A 710 -20.74 31.66 -8.64
N ASP A 711 -19.59 32.02 -8.06
CA ASP A 711 -19.16 33.43 -7.97
C ASP A 711 -18.79 34.05 -9.31
#